data_AF-A0A507F411-F1
#
_entry.id   AF-A0A507F411-F1
#
_cell.length_a   1.000
_cell.length_b   1.000
_cell.length_c   1.000
_cell.angle_alpha   90.00
_cell.angle_beta   90.00
_cell.angle_gamma   90.00
#
_symmetry.space_group_name_H-M   'P 1'
#
loop_
_entity.id
_entity.type
_entity.pdbx_description
1 polymer ?
#
loop_
_entity_poly.entity_id
_entity_poly.type
_entity_poly.pdbx_seq_one_letter_code
_entity_poly.pdbx_strand_id
1 'polypeptide(L)'
;MENNDKKQIRVAVIGSGLAGMSAAHLLSQTGGVDVTLFERNPGLGMDAGSIPVPCECADCVSDADTLDGQSEVSPFKVDSPHYNGRIDVPMRSFFPGYYPYLTSLYDALKIPYSQSDNSMSFFQMAIPPKDPTQLFNSPTSYPTKLDPINNGNEKSELDQPRNVPQPSYFSFSCWKLPYPVNNFFGVPDLPPLQLLAQGKVGEFLKGCSNVVEVSRDYLRFLAYSVDLLDSGVIDQAKRGNGPLAGLTFGQIIKKLDYSDAFWSVFLPLFSGACTCTFEDLKAFPAHIILEYAAVCLPDDKMSFVTCGTKEVCARLASPVQNICYSTTVVGIEHNKATNQFTVTSVPTAEAHAPIHENAVAHIFDYVIFATQANQASRILSATQTGHSKESAANSLYTDFVSRATQILDKFPYTKSLVVIHTDPTLMPASRNEWRCLNFGVPSKHTKNHADTIGLQTSHENGYNADSLAMCTHYSQMTQTEVPGSVPPLFQTTNPIAIPDPASVISATWYERALVRLDTLEALRELEKVQGGGGGVYFVGSFVGDGIPLLESCVTSALDAAKGIIKDAFKDQHASRLYLPPGMIEKVELHAEKFINIGLTLGIVQLANRFELERPEFVPYLRMAYFTTQLLALSVTYFIRTKITEKNDKTVLVFTEAKSFLEPKNVETVTTTVKDYDLKKTNEAFQQTGMAILMMSVMHFQFGYIRPLLLQAVMGLRAVATTQLFEIYIMGKPAVGPLARPWKKGMFDQTGPAATPKEVKNLEKKEQKKKLVKGE
;
A
#
# COMPACT_ATOMS: atom_id res chain seq x y z
N MET A 1 -44.87 3.81 22.82
CA MET A 1 -44.01 4.58 21.90
C MET A 1 -43.01 5.33 22.77
N GLU A 2 -41.86 4.71 23.08
CA GLU A 2 -40.77 5.41 23.78
C GLU A 2 -40.05 6.27 22.75
N ASN A 3 -40.24 7.58 22.86
CA ASN A 3 -39.51 8.58 22.10
C ASN A 3 -38.09 8.65 22.67
N ASN A 4 -37.21 7.78 22.18
CA ASN A 4 -35.80 7.75 22.57
C ASN A 4 -35.05 8.66 21.59
N ASP A 5 -35.09 9.98 21.84
CA ASP A 5 -34.21 10.97 21.22
C ASP A 5 -32.77 10.65 21.62
N LYS A 6 -32.16 9.65 20.96
CA LYS A 6 -30.74 9.35 21.12
C LYS A 6 -29.98 10.53 20.55
N LYS A 7 -29.25 11.25 21.43
CA LYS A 7 -28.33 12.33 21.05
C LYS A 7 -27.48 11.87 19.85
N GLN A 8 -27.64 12.56 18.72
CA GLN A 8 -26.86 12.32 17.52
C GLN A 8 -25.45 12.91 17.73
N ILE A 9 -24.43 12.11 17.48
CA ILE A 9 -23.02 12.49 17.63
C ILE A 9 -22.58 13.20 16.36
N ARG A 10 -22.13 14.45 16.46
CA ARG A 10 -21.70 15.23 15.30
C ARG A 10 -20.19 15.19 15.14
N VAL A 11 -19.70 14.83 13.96
CA VAL A 11 -18.28 14.72 13.64
C VAL A 11 -17.93 15.64 12.48
N ALA A 12 -16.96 16.53 12.67
CA ALA A 12 -16.34 17.28 11.58
C ALA A 12 -15.20 16.46 11.00
N VAL A 13 -15.16 16.32 9.67
CA VAL A 13 -14.01 15.77 8.95
C VAL A 13 -13.44 16.88 8.07
N ILE A 14 -12.20 17.27 8.33
CA ILE A 14 -11.53 18.38 7.65
C ILE A 14 -10.60 17.80 6.58
N GLY A 15 -11.00 17.89 5.32
CA GLY A 15 -10.29 17.36 4.15
C GLY A 15 -10.95 16.10 3.57
N SER A 16 -11.18 16.10 2.26
CA SER A 16 -11.82 14.98 1.54
C SER A 16 -10.85 14.20 0.64
N GLY A 17 -9.60 14.06 1.09
CA GLY A 17 -8.69 13.04 0.57
C GLY A 17 -9.15 11.62 0.94
N LEU A 18 -8.40 10.60 0.51
CA LEU A 18 -8.73 9.19 0.77
C LEU A 18 -9.01 8.93 2.27
N ALA A 19 -8.15 9.42 3.18
CA ALA A 19 -8.32 9.22 4.62
C ALA A 19 -9.62 9.84 5.16
N GLY A 20 -9.90 11.09 4.80
CA GLY A 20 -11.09 11.79 5.26
C GLY A 20 -12.38 11.16 4.73
N MET A 21 -12.41 10.80 3.45
CA MET A 21 -13.56 10.10 2.87
C MET A 21 -13.73 8.69 3.44
N SER A 22 -12.66 7.94 3.69
CA SER A 22 -12.74 6.64 4.37
C SER A 22 -13.32 6.78 5.79
N ALA A 23 -12.86 7.77 6.57
CA ALA A 23 -13.39 8.02 7.91
C ALA A 23 -14.86 8.44 7.87
N ALA A 24 -15.19 9.39 6.98
CA ALA A 24 -16.55 9.88 6.79
C ALA A 24 -17.50 8.75 6.33
N HIS A 25 -17.05 7.87 5.44
CA HIS A 25 -17.82 6.72 4.97
C HIS A 25 -18.19 5.78 6.12
N LEU A 26 -17.19 5.34 6.89
CA LEU A 26 -17.38 4.41 8.01
C LEU A 26 -18.28 5.00 9.10
N LEU A 27 -18.11 6.28 9.41
CA LEU A 27 -18.89 6.97 10.43
C LEU A 27 -20.32 7.29 9.98
N SER A 28 -20.54 7.77 8.74
CA SER A 28 -21.88 8.16 8.27
C SER A 28 -22.85 6.98 8.17
N GLN A 29 -22.33 5.78 7.94
CA GLN A 29 -23.12 4.55 7.97
C GLN A 29 -23.35 4.01 9.39
N THR A 30 -22.63 4.54 10.38
CA THR A 30 -22.78 4.13 11.78
C THR A 30 -23.96 4.87 12.41
N GLY A 31 -25.01 4.13 12.78
CA GLY A 31 -26.24 4.69 13.34
C GLY A 31 -25.99 5.58 14.56
N GLY A 32 -26.51 6.81 14.52
CA GLY A 32 -26.37 7.80 15.59
C GLY A 32 -25.17 8.74 15.44
N VAL A 33 -24.46 8.70 14.31
CA VAL A 33 -23.38 9.63 13.96
C VAL A 33 -23.81 10.47 12.75
N ASP A 34 -23.64 11.79 12.86
CA ASP A 34 -23.79 12.76 11.78
C ASP A 34 -22.41 13.30 11.40
N VAL A 35 -22.08 13.25 10.11
CA VAL A 35 -20.76 13.64 9.61
C VAL A 35 -20.91 14.85 8.70
N THR A 36 -20.13 15.89 8.96
CA THR A 36 -19.93 17.00 8.02
C THR A 36 -18.50 17.00 7.51
N LEU A 37 -18.35 16.89 6.19
CA LEU A 37 -17.08 16.86 5.50
C LEU A 37 -16.76 18.23 4.89
N PHE A 38 -15.66 18.84 5.30
CA PHE A 38 -15.19 20.13 4.78
C PHE A 38 -14.08 19.93 3.75
N GLU A 39 -14.21 20.57 2.59
CA GLU A 39 -13.24 20.50 1.50
C GLU A 39 -12.99 21.89 0.90
N ARG A 40 -11.71 22.25 0.78
CA ARG A 40 -11.30 23.55 0.22
C ARG A 40 -11.47 23.62 -1.30
N ASN A 41 -11.37 22.48 -1.98
CA ASN A 41 -11.56 22.40 -3.42
C ASN A 41 -13.06 22.49 -3.79
N PRO A 42 -13.40 22.90 -5.02
CA PRO A 42 -14.78 22.93 -5.50
C PRO A 42 -15.41 21.53 -5.72
N GLY A 43 -14.63 20.47 -5.54
CA GLY A 43 -15.07 19.07 -5.58
C GLY A 43 -14.28 18.22 -4.59
N LEU A 44 -14.47 16.89 -4.61
CA LEU A 44 -13.80 15.97 -3.68
C LEU A 44 -12.28 15.96 -3.88
N GLY A 45 -11.54 16.09 -2.77
CA GLY A 45 -10.11 16.42 -2.76
C GLY A 45 -9.21 15.36 -3.39
N MET A 46 -9.56 14.08 -3.30
CA MET A 46 -8.76 13.01 -3.95
C MET A 46 -8.81 13.06 -5.48
N ASP A 47 -9.87 13.61 -6.07
CA ASP A 47 -10.09 13.76 -7.52
C ASP A 47 -9.90 15.22 -8.01
N ALA A 48 -9.62 16.16 -7.10
CA ALA A 48 -9.56 17.60 -7.41
C ALA A 48 -8.46 17.98 -8.42
N GLY A 49 -7.40 17.18 -8.55
CA GLY A 49 -6.34 17.39 -9.54
C GLY A 49 -6.62 16.77 -10.91
N SER A 50 -7.56 15.81 -10.98
CA SER A 50 -7.84 15.01 -12.16
C SER A 50 -8.58 15.83 -13.22
N ILE A 51 -8.15 15.72 -14.48
CA ILE A 51 -8.63 16.56 -15.58
C ILE A 51 -9.32 15.72 -16.67
N PRO A 52 -10.32 16.27 -17.39
CA PRO A 52 -10.85 15.61 -18.58
C PRO A 52 -9.79 15.54 -19.69
N VAL A 53 -9.82 14.46 -20.47
CA VAL A 53 -9.02 14.34 -21.69
C VAL A 53 -9.73 15.09 -22.82
N PRO A 54 -9.09 16.08 -23.45
CA PRO A 54 -9.70 16.87 -24.53
C PRO A 54 -10.24 15.99 -25.67
N CYS A 55 -11.41 16.37 -26.22
CA CYS A 55 -12.00 15.72 -27.39
C CYS A 55 -11.50 16.37 -28.68
N GLU A 56 -11.15 15.55 -29.70
CA GLU A 56 -10.67 16.01 -31.02
C GLU A 56 -11.73 15.88 -32.13
N CYS A 57 -13.03 15.82 -31.81
CA CYS A 57 -14.08 15.70 -32.84
C CYS A 57 -14.27 17.02 -33.62
N ALA A 58 -14.79 16.92 -34.85
CA ALA A 58 -14.98 18.08 -35.74
C ALA A 58 -15.80 19.22 -35.10
N ASP A 59 -16.79 18.90 -34.26
CA ASP A 59 -17.60 19.88 -33.54
C ASP A 59 -16.79 20.61 -32.45
N CYS A 60 -15.90 19.90 -31.73
CA CYS A 60 -15.00 20.51 -30.74
C CYS A 60 -13.86 21.33 -31.38
N VAL A 61 -13.48 21.00 -32.62
CA VAL A 61 -12.40 21.66 -33.36
C VAL A 61 -12.92 22.88 -34.16
N SER A 62 -14.15 22.85 -34.68
CA SER A 62 -14.72 23.92 -35.52
C SER A 62 -15.24 25.14 -34.75
N ASP A 63 -15.63 24.97 -33.49
CA ASP A 63 -15.98 26.08 -32.57
C ASP A 63 -14.75 26.90 -32.13
N ALA A 64 -13.53 26.47 -32.46
CA ALA A 64 -12.30 27.21 -32.18
C ALA A 64 -12.04 28.34 -33.19
N ASP A 65 -12.54 28.22 -34.42
CA ASP A 65 -12.25 29.15 -35.54
C ASP A 65 -13.33 30.24 -35.75
N THR A 66 -14.45 30.21 -35.01
CA THR A 66 -15.63 31.07 -35.25
C THR A 66 -15.92 32.10 -34.16
N LEU A 67 -15.03 32.27 -33.18
CA LEU A 67 -15.17 33.33 -32.17
C LEU A 67 -14.41 34.59 -32.62
N ASP A 68 -15.17 35.63 -32.97
CA ASP A 68 -14.68 36.99 -33.19
C ASP A 68 -13.66 37.37 -32.11
N GLY A 69 -12.53 37.96 -32.54
CA GLY A 69 -11.28 38.15 -31.77
C GLY A 69 -11.33 39.03 -30.51
N GLN A 70 -12.28 38.80 -29.61
CA GLN A 70 -12.41 39.42 -28.29
C GLN A 70 -12.87 38.45 -27.18
N SER A 71 -12.87 37.13 -27.40
CA SER A 71 -13.14 36.15 -26.33
C SER A 71 -11.93 35.26 -26.03
N GLU A 72 -11.40 35.41 -24.82
CA GLU A 72 -10.23 34.76 -24.22
C GLU A 72 -10.48 33.28 -23.85
N VAL A 73 -10.55 32.37 -24.82
CA VAL A 73 -10.67 30.92 -24.51
C VAL A 73 -9.73 30.09 -25.40
N SER A 74 -8.99 29.18 -24.74
CA SER A 74 -8.20 28.09 -25.34
C SER A 74 -8.95 27.40 -26.50
N PRO A 75 -8.26 26.87 -27.54
CA PRO A 75 -8.90 26.07 -28.59
C PRO A 75 -9.60 24.80 -28.06
N PHE A 76 -9.48 24.50 -26.76
CA PHE A 76 -10.29 23.53 -26.05
C PHE A 76 -11.12 24.26 -24.98
N LYS A 77 -12.42 24.45 -25.23
CA LYS A 77 -13.37 24.94 -24.22
C LYS A 77 -13.48 23.93 -23.08
N VAL A 78 -13.21 24.38 -21.85
CA VAL A 78 -13.46 23.62 -20.60
C VAL A 78 -14.95 23.30 -20.43
N ASP A 79 -15.83 24.08 -21.07
CA ASP A 79 -17.28 23.91 -21.05
C ASP A 79 -17.83 23.10 -22.25
N SER A 80 -16.96 22.50 -23.08
CA SER A 80 -17.45 21.56 -24.09
C SER A 80 -18.00 20.31 -23.38
N PRO A 81 -19.25 19.90 -23.65
CA PRO A 81 -19.82 18.69 -23.03
C PRO A 81 -19.13 17.42 -23.52
N HIS A 82 -18.22 17.51 -24.50
CA HIS A 82 -17.53 16.38 -25.11
C HIS A 82 -16.09 16.27 -24.59
N TYR A 83 -15.83 15.22 -23.81
CA TYR A 83 -14.50 14.77 -23.42
C TYR A 83 -14.34 13.30 -23.82
N ASN A 84 -13.13 12.94 -24.26
CA ASN A 84 -12.85 11.58 -24.71
C ASN A 84 -12.53 10.63 -23.53
N GLY A 85 -12.26 11.17 -22.34
CA GLY A 85 -11.85 10.40 -21.17
C GLY A 85 -11.52 11.29 -19.98
N ARG A 86 -10.89 10.70 -18.95
CA ARG A 86 -10.35 11.41 -17.78
C ARG A 86 -8.97 10.87 -17.46
N ILE A 87 -8.09 11.75 -16.98
CA ILE A 87 -6.79 11.40 -16.45
C ILE A 87 -6.74 11.77 -14.96
N ASP A 88 -6.45 10.76 -14.14
CA ASP A 88 -6.26 10.88 -12.71
C ASP A 88 -4.93 11.55 -12.40
N VAL A 89 -4.95 12.63 -11.61
CA VAL A 89 -3.74 13.40 -11.26
C VAL A 89 -3.66 13.65 -9.74
N PRO A 90 -2.58 13.21 -9.07
CA PRO A 90 -1.55 12.34 -9.62
C PRO A 90 -2.13 10.94 -9.85
N MET A 91 -1.61 10.22 -10.85
CA MET A 91 -1.75 8.77 -10.96
C MET A 91 -1.49 8.05 -9.61
N ARG A 92 -2.33 7.06 -9.29
CA ARG A 92 -2.34 6.34 -8.01
C ARG A 92 -2.23 4.83 -8.24
N SER A 93 -1.02 4.30 -8.13
CA SER A 93 -0.79 2.87 -8.14
C SER A 93 -0.76 2.28 -6.73
N PHE A 94 -1.06 0.99 -6.62
CA PHE A 94 -0.91 0.22 -5.38
C PHE A 94 -0.60 -1.25 -5.68
N PHE A 95 -0.02 -1.94 -4.71
CA PHE A 95 0.29 -3.37 -4.77
C PHE A 95 -0.66 -4.12 -3.82
N PRO A 96 -1.65 -4.88 -4.29
CA PRO A 96 -2.65 -5.49 -3.39
C PRO A 96 -2.09 -6.21 -2.15
N GLY A 97 -0.93 -6.88 -2.27
CA GLY A 97 -0.25 -7.54 -1.14
C GLY A 97 0.30 -6.60 -0.07
N TYR A 98 0.69 -5.37 -0.43
CA TYR A 98 1.15 -4.33 0.50
C TYR A 98 0.02 -3.40 0.96
N TYR A 99 -1.14 -3.45 0.30
CA TYR A 99 -2.30 -2.59 0.56
C TYR A 99 -3.57 -3.38 0.95
N PRO A 100 -3.50 -4.24 1.97
CA PRO A 100 -4.61 -5.13 2.34
C PRO A 100 -5.90 -4.40 2.77
N TYR A 101 -5.80 -3.33 3.56
CA TYR A 101 -6.98 -2.59 4.03
C TYR A 101 -7.60 -1.77 2.90
N LEU A 102 -6.79 -1.13 2.06
CA LEU A 102 -7.27 -0.42 0.87
C LEU A 102 -8.00 -1.37 -0.08
N THR A 103 -7.39 -2.50 -0.44
CA THR A 103 -7.98 -3.44 -1.39
C THR A 103 -9.23 -4.09 -0.83
N SER A 104 -9.24 -4.43 0.46
CA SER A 104 -10.45 -4.95 1.10
C SER A 104 -11.59 -3.92 1.15
N LEU A 105 -11.28 -2.64 1.37
CA LEU A 105 -12.26 -1.55 1.25
C LEU A 105 -12.77 -1.40 -0.20
N TYR A 106 -11.87 -1.43 -1.18
CA TYR A 106 -12.24 -1.35 -2.60
C TYR A 106 -13.11 -2.52 -3.02
N ASP A 107 -12.77 -3.75 -2.65
CA ASP A 107 -13.56 -4.95 -2.95
C ASP A 107 -14.96 -4.84 -2.34
N ALA A 108 -15.07 -4.38 -1.09
CA ALA A 108 -16.35 -4.20 -0.41
C ALA A 108 -17.23 -3.12 -1.06
N LEU A 109 -16.60 -2.04 -1.57
CA LEU A 109 -17.25 -0.97 -2.33
C LEU A 109 -17.36 -1.28 -3.84
N LYS A 110 -16.96 -2.48 -4.25
CA LYS A 110 -16.93 -2.95 -5.64
C LYS A 110 -16.13 -2.05 -6.59
N ILE A 111 -15.17 -1.28 -6.07
CA ILE A 111 -14.30 -0.42 -6.86
C ILE A 111 -13.39 -1.33 -7.70
N PRO A 112 -13.53 -1.35 -9.04
CA PRO A 112 -12.76 -2.23 -9.86
C PRO A 112 -11.32 -1.72 -9.98
N TYR A 113 -10.37 -2.64 -9.91
CA TYR A 113 -8.96 -2.39 -10.19
C TYR A 113 -8.37 -3.58 -10.96
N SER A 114 -7.32 -3.32 -11.72
CA SER A 114 -6.62 -4.33 -12.49
C SER A 114 -5.12 -4.16 -12.41
N GLN A 115 -4.40 -5.27 -12.56
CA GLN A 115 -2.96 -5.28 -12.73
C GLN A 115 -2.57 -4.54 -14.02
N SER A 116 -1.48 -3.80 -13.96
CA SER A 116 -0.91 -3.07 -15.09
C SER A 116 0.37 -3.70 -15.62
N ASP A 117 0.77 -3.21 -16.79
CA ASP A 117 2.17 -3.22 -17.18
C ASP A 117 2.99 -2.38 -16.17
N ASN A 118 4.10 -2.94 -15.66
CA ASN A 118 5.01 -2.27 -14.73
C ASN A 118 6.38 -2.03 -15.37
N SER A 119 6.43 -2.04 -16.70
CA SER A 119 7.65 -1.85 -17.47
C SER A 119 8.26 -0.48 -17.17
N MET A 120 9.59 -0.43 -17.12
CA MET A 120 10.30 0.82 -16.80
C MET A 120 11.50 1.06 -17.70
N SER A 121 11.79 2.33 -17.98
CA SER A 121 12.99 2.78 -18.66
C SER A 121 13.77 3.78 -17.80
N PHE A 122 15.08 3.83 -17.98
CA PHE A 122 15.99 4.71 -17.26
C PHE A 122 16.93 5.38 -18.26
N PHE A 123 16.92 6.71 -18.30
CA PHE A 123 17.64 7.48 -19.30
C PHE A 123 18.23 8.75 -18.70
N GLN A 124 19.24 9.30 -19.39
CA GLN A 124 19.88 10.54 -18.98
C GLN A 124 19.19 11.74 -19.61
N MET A 125 19.16 12.83 -18.87
CA MET A 125 18.70 14.13 -19.35
C MET A 125 19.82 15.15 -19.28
N ALA A 126 19.79 16.11 -20.21
CA ALA A 126 20.67 17.25 -20.17
C ALA A 126 20.51 18.00 -18.83
N ILE A 127 21.55 18.74 -18.45
CA ILE A 127 21.64 19.45 -17.16
C ILE A 127 20.38 20.32 -16.97
N PRO A 128 19.74 20.31 -15.79
CA PRO A 128 18.53 21.07 -15.53
C PRO A 128 18.73 22.59 -15.73
N PRO A 129 17.64 23.34 -15.94
CA PRO A 129 17.67 24.80 -15.89
C PRO A 129 18.29 25.28 -14.57
N LYS A 130 19.12 26.33 -14.61
CA LYS A 130 19.79 26.85 -13.41
C LYS A 130 18.82 27.43 -12.37
N ASP A 131 17.61 27.81 -12.79
CA ASP A 131 16.59 28.37 -11.93
C ASP A 131 15.27 27.61 -12.11
N PRO A 132 14.85 26.81 -11.12
CA PRO A 132 13.54 26.17 -11.09
C PRO A 132 12.39 27.13 -11.35
N THR A 133 12.46 28.38 -10.89
CA THR A 133 11.36 29.36 -11.07
C THR A 133 11.14 29.74 -12.53
N GLN A 134 12.09 29.44 -13.43
CA GLN A 134 11.89 29.53 -14.88
C GLN A 134 10.97 28.43 -15.44
N LEU A 135 10.75 27.33 -14.71
CA LEU A 135 9.63 26.40 -14.96
C LEU A 135 8.27 27.03 -14.56
N PHE A 136 8.26 28.16 -13.83
CA PHE A 136 7.16 28.58 -12.94
C PHE A 136 6.77 30.07 -12.93
N ASN A 137 7.21 30.91 -13.86
CA ASN A 137 6.63 32.25 -13.96
C ASN A 137 5.27 32.22 -14.68
N SER A 138 4.26 31.66 -14.01
CA SER A 138 2.90 32.21 -13.90
C SER A 138 2.09 31.55 -12.75
N PRO A 139 0.96 32.14 -12.28
CA PRO A 139 0.59 32.31 -10.86
C PRO A 139 0.05 31.03 -10.22
N THR A 140 -0.49 31.13 -9.01
CA THR A 140 -1.19 30.11 -8.18
C THR A 140 -2.33 29.31 -8.87
N SER A 141 -2.49 29.45 -10.18
CA SER A 141 -3.35 28.70 -11.09
C SER A 141 -2.72 28.77 -12.49
N TYR A 142 -2.48 27.63 -13.14
CA TYR A 142 -1.82 27.61 -14.45
C TYR A 142 -2.59 28.45 -15.49
N PRO A 143 -1.90 29.30 -16.27
CA PRO A 143 -2.44 29.84 -17.49
C PRO A 143 -2.40 28.81 -18.62
N THR A 144 -3.56 28.55 -19.20
CA THR A 144 -3.75 27.74 -20.40
C THR A 144 -3.55 28.62 -21.64
N LYS A 145 -2.42 28.52 -22.36
CA LYS A 145 -2.14 29.21 -23.66
C LYS A 145 -2.50 30.72 -23.79
N LEU A 146 -2.84 31.42 -22.71
CA LEU A 146 -3.46 32.74 -22.73
C LEU A 146 -2.81 33.75 -21.79
N ASP A 147 -1.71 33.41 -21.11
CA ASP A 147 -0.91 34.48 -20.55
C ASP A 147 -0.07 35.09 -21.67
N PRO A 148 -0.30 36.36 -22.05
CA PRO A 148 0.67 37.05 -22.86
C PRO A 148 1.97 37.08 -22.06
N ILE A 149 2.97 36.34 -22.54
CA ILE A 149 4.36 36.64 -22.21
C ILE A 149 4.48 38.14 -22.48
N ASN A 150 4.60 38.93 -21.42
CA ASN A 150 4.76 40.36 -21.53
C ASN A 150 6.10 40.54 -22.24
N ASN A 151 6.04 40.68 -23.58
CA ASN A 151 7.17 40.88 -24.46
C ASN A 151 7.73 42.28 -24.23
N GLY A 152 8.28 42.51 -23.04
CA GLY A 152 9.24 43.58 -22.82
C GLY A 152 10.54 43.15 -23.47
N ASN A 153 10.73 43.51 -24.75
CA ASN A 153 11.98 43.75 -25.49
C ASN A 153 13.33 43.15 -25.01
N GLU A 154 13.33 41.99 -24.38
CA GLU A 154 14.51 41.20 -24.07
C GLU A 154 14.35 39.91 -24.87
N LYS A 155 15.32 39.61 -25.73
CA LYS A 155 15.40 38.32 -26.44
C LYS A 155 15.33 37.22 -25.38
N SER A 156 14.19 36.56 -25.25
CA SER A 156 13.90 35.69 -24.12
C SER A 156 14.89 34.52 -24.07
N GLU A 157 15.39 34.21 -22.89
CA GLU A 157 16.21 33.02 -22.58
C GLU A 157 15.51 31.67 -22.90
N LEU A 158 14.31 31.68 -23.50
CA LEU A 158 13.59 30.53 -24.06
C LEU A 158 14.25 29.93 -25.32
N ASP A 159 15.28 30.58 -25.88
CA ASP A 159 16.15 30.01 -26.94
C ASP A 159 17.20 29.00 -26.39
N GLN A 160 17.11 28.61 -25.11
CA GLN A 160 17.93 27.52 -24.57
C GLN A 160 17.76 26.23 -25.41
N PRO A 161 18.84 25.46 -25.64
CA PRO A 161 18.77 24.27 -26.49
C PRO A 161 17.73 23.30 -25.96
N ARG A 162 16.71 23.02 -26.77
CA ARG A 162 15.67 22.01 -26.49
C ARG A 162 16.36 20.72 -26.06
N ASN A 163 15.89 20.11 -24.96
CA ASN A 163 16.45 18.86 -24.46
C ASN A 163 16.41 17.82 -25.59
N VAL A 164 17.57 17.24 -25.91
CA VAL A 164 17.66 16.17 -26.91
C VAL A 164 17.51 14.86 -26.17
N PRO A 165 16.42 14.10 -26.42
CA PRO A 165 16.22 12.81 -25.78
C PRO A 165 17.43 11.90 -25.94
N GLN A 166 17.82 11.24 -24.85
CA GLN A 166 18.88 10.24 -24.86
C GLN A 166 18.26 8.84 -24.89
N PRO A 167 18.98 7.84 -25.46
CA PRO A 167 18.56 6.45 -25.34
C PRO A 167 18.60 6.00 -23.88
N SER A 168 17.81 4.97 -23.57
CA SER A 168 17.81 4.36 -22.24
C SER A 168 19.15 3.66 -21.99
N TYR A 169 19.72 3.83 -20.78
CA TYR A 169 20.90 3.06 -20.36
C TYR A 169 20.50 1.73 -19.70
N PHE A 170 19.25 1.61 -19.26
CA PHE A 170 18.63 0.40 -18.76
C PHE A 170 17.12 0.48 -18.96
N SER A 171 16.48 -0.63 -19.31
CA SER A 171 15.02 -0.76 -19.32
C SER A 171 14.63 -2.21 -19.12
N PHE A 172 13.39 -2.45 -18.74
CA PHE A 172 12.82 -3.79 -18.71
C PHE A 172 11.39 -3.78 -19.23
N SER A 173 11.03 -4.83 -19.94
CA SER A 173 9.69 -5.05 -20.47
C SER A 173 8.95 -6.05 -19.60
N CYS A 174 7.66 -5.84 -19.36
CA CYS A 174 6.82 -6.82 -18.67
C CYS A 174 6.12 -7.73 -19.67
N TRP A 175 6.20 -9.03 -19.43
CA TRP A 175 5.52 -10.04 -20.22
C TRP A 175 4.37 -10.62 -19.43
N LYS A 176 3.15 -10.52 -19.97
CA LYS A 176 1.98 -11.15 -19.39
C LYS A 176 1.95 -12.63 -19.76
N LEU A 177 2.06 -13.51 -18.76
CA LEU A 177 1.94 -14.95 -18.97
C LEU A 177 0.48 -15.31 -19.32
N PRO A 178 0.27 -16.24 -20.26
CA PRO A 178 -1.08 -16.68 -20.63
C PRO A 178 -1.79 -17.40 -19.47
N TYR A 179 -3.10 -17.55 -19.60
CA TYR A 179 -3.92 -18.34 -18.67
C TYR A 179 -3.35 -19.77 -18.51
N PRO A 180 -3.32 -20.36 -17.30
CA PRO A 180 -4.00 -19.94 -16.06
C PRO A 180 -3.19 -19.02 -15.13
N VAL A 181 -1.95 -18.66 -15.48
CA VAL A 181 -1.06 -17.90 -14.58
C VAL A 181 -1.41 -16.42 -14.54
N ASN A 182 -1.67 -15.80 -15.72
CA ASN A 182 -2.17 -14.43 -15.88
C ASN A 182 -1.43 -13.35 -15.04
N ASN A 183 -0.14 -13.55 -14.77
CA ASN A 183 0.74 -12.59 -14.07
C ASN A 183 1.68 -11.91 -15.07
N PHE A 184 2.17 -10.72 -14.71
CA PHE A 184 3.27 -10.06 -15.39
C PHE A 184 4.62 -10.51 -14.85
N PHE A 185 5.63 -10.60 -15.72
CA PHE A 185 7.01 -10.85 -15.36
C PHE A 185 7.93 -9.86 -16.07
N GLY A 186 8.68 -9.06 -15.31
CA GLY A 186 9.66 -8.12 -15.83
C GLY A 186 10.92 -8.82 -16.34
N VAL A 187 11.31 -8.54 -17.58
CA VAL A 187 12.55 -9.02 -18.19
C VAL A 187 13.38 -7.81 -18.61
N PRO A 188 14.63 -7.68 -18.14
CA PRO A 188 15.55 -6.66 -18.61
C PRO A 188 15.72 -6.71 -20.13
N ASP A 189 15.61 -5.55 -20.77
CA ASP A 189 15.80 -5.43 -22.21
C ASP A 189 17.30 -5.50 -22.54
N LEU A 190 17.64 -6.21 -23.61
CA LEU A 190 19.00 -6.19 -24.14
C LEU A 190 19.25 -4.90 -24.92
N PRO A 191 20.50 -4.41 -24.96
CA PRO A 191 20.87 -3.26 -25.78
C PRO A 191 20.49 -3.48 -27.25
N PRO A 192 20.14 -2.42 -27.99
CA PRO A 192 19.71 -2.55 -29.38
C PRO A 192 20.84 -3.10 -30.27
N LEU A 193 20.52 -4.11 -31.08
CA LEU A 193 21.45 -4.71 -32.06
C LEU A 193 21.96 -3.68 -33.08
N GLN A 194 21.26 -2.57 -33.25
CA GLN A 194 21.69 -1.44 -34.10
C GLN A 194 23.06 -0.90 -33.68
N LEU A 195 23.44 -0.99 -32.40
CA LEU A 195 24.77 -0.59 -31.92
C LEU A 195 25.88 -1.44 -32.57
N LEU A 196 25.66 -2.75 -32.75
CA LEU A 196 26.59 -3.62 -33.45
C LEU A 196 26.68 -3.25 -34.93
N ALA A 197 25.53 -2.97 -35.56
CA ALA A 197 25.48 -2.55 -36.96
C ALA A 197 26.18 -1.20 -37.21
N GLN A 198 26.24 -0.31 -36.21
CA GLN A 198 26.95 0.97 -36.24
C GLN A 198 28.43 0.88 -35.83
N GLY A 199 28.96 -0.33 -35.57
CA GLY A 199 30.34 -0.53 -35.12
C GLY A 199 30.60 -0.16 -33.66
N LYS A 200 29.55 0.17 -32.88
CA LYS A 200 29.61 0.55 -31.46
C LYS A 200 29.60 -0.68 -30.54
N VAL A 201 30.50 -1.63 -30.79
CA VAL A 201 30.56 -2.92 -30.07
C VAL A 201 30.79 -2.72 -28.56
N GLY A 202 31.61 -1.73 -28.18
CA GLY A 202 31.87 -1.42 -26.77
C GLY A 202 30.62 -0.96 -26.01
N GLU A 203 29.77 -0.14 -26.62
CA GLU A 203 28.49 0.32 -26.01
C GLU A 203 27.53 -0.87 -25.83
N PHE A 204 27.46 -1.76 -26.82
CA PHE A 204 26.64 -2.97 -26.73
C PHE A 204 27.10 -3.91 -25.61
N LEU A 205 28.40 -4.21 -25.53
CA LEU A 205 28.95 -5.08 -24.48
C LEU A 205 28.77 -4.46 -23.09
N LYS A 206 28.96 -3.15 -22.96
CA LYS A 206 28.71 -2.44 -21.70
C LYS A 206 27.25 -2.53 -21.29
N GLY A 207 26.31 -2.35 -22.21
CA GLY A 207 24.89 -2.51 -21.93
C GLY A 207 24.54 -3.94 -21.49
N CYS A 208 25.12 -4.97 -22.12
CA CYS A 208 24.95 -6.35 -21.66
C CYS A 208 25.53 -6.59 -20.26
N SER A 209 26.69 -5.99 -19.95
CA SER A 209 27.27 -6.04 -18.59
C SER A 209 26.34 -5.41 -17.57
N ASN A 210 25.81 -4.21 -17.87
CA ASN A 210 24.85 -3.53 -17.01
C ASN A 210 23.61 -4.40 -16.74
N VAL A 211 23.05 -5.06 -17.77
CA VAL A 211 21.92 -5.97 -17.60
C VAL A 211 22.24 -7.10 -16.62
N VAL A 212 23.42 -7.72 -16.75
CA VAL A 212 23.84 -8.81 -15.85
C VAL A 212 24.06 -8.30 -14.42
N GLU A 213 24.74 -7.16 -14.25
CA GLU A 213 25.04 -6.56 -12.95
C GLU A 213 23.77 -6.14 -12.21
N VAL A 214 22.88 -5.40 -12.88
CA VAL A 214 21.58 -4.98 -12.32
C VAL A 214 20.75 -6.19 -11.94
N SER A 215 20.65 -7.20 -12.81
CA SER A 215 19.85 -8.40 -12.54
C SER A 215 20.40 -9.21 -11.36
N ARG A 216 21.73 -9.41 -11.31
CA ARG A 216 22.40 -10.12 -10.21
C ARG A 216 22.14 -9.43 -8.88
N ASP A 217 22.39 -8.12 -8.81
CA ASP A 217 22.31 -7.37 -7.56
C ASP A 217 20.87 -7.10 -7.15
N TYR A 218 19.94 -6.96 -8.09
CA TYR A 218 18.50 -6.96 -7.82
C TYR A 218 18.06 -8.26 -7.13
N LEU A 219 18.43 -9.43 -7.67
CA LEU A 219 18.08 -10.71 -7.05
C LEU A 219 18.74 -10.88 -5.66
N ARG A 220 19.99 -10.43 -5.49
CA ARG A 220 20.66 -10.44 -4.18
C ARG A 220 19.95 -9.52 -3.18
N PHE A 221 19.56 -8.31 -3.59
CA PHE A 221 18.85 -7.34 -2.75
C PHE A 221 17.46 -7.85 -2.37
N LEU A 222 16.75 -8.46 -3.31
CA LEU A 222 15.44 -9.05 -3.07
C LEU A 222 15.53 -10.22 -2.09
N ALA A 223 16.46 -11.14 -2.31
CA ALA A 223 16.69 -12.26 -1.40
C ALA A 223 17.06 -11.79 0.02
N TYR A 224 17.91 -10.78 0.13
CA TYR A 224 18.26 -10.16 1.40
C TYR A 224 17.05 -9.52 2.09
N SER A 225 16.24 -8.78 1.35
CA SER A 225 15.04 -8.10 1.88
C SER A 225 14.00 -9.11 2.37
N VAL A 226 13.76 -10.19 1.60
CA VAL A 226 12.84 -11.28 1.98
C VAL A 226 13.35 -12.03 3.20
N ASP A 227 14.64 -12.36 3.28
CA ASP A 227 15.24 -13.01 4.45
C ASP A 227 15.08 -12.17 5.73
N LEU A 228 15.27 -10.85 5.64
CA LEU A 228 15.04 -9.93 6.76
C LEU A 228 13.57 -9.85 7.19
N LEU A 229 12.64 -9.97 6.24
CA LEU A 229 11.21 -10.02 6.53
C LEU A 229 10.85 -11.34 7.23
N ASP A 230 11.24 -12.48 6.64
CA ASP A 230 10.91 -13.82 7.11
C ASP A 230 11.56 -14.16 8.46
N SER A 231 12.77 -13.63 8.72
CA SER A 231 13.45 -13.77 10.02
C SER A 231 12.87 -12.87 11.11
N GLY A 232 11.93 -11.98 10.78
CA GLY A 232 11.31 -11.03 11.71
C GLY A 232 12.21 -9.86 12.11
N VAL A 233 13.34 -9.64 11.42
CA VAL A 233 14.25 -8.52 11.68
C VAL A 233 13.58 -7.18 11.34
N ILE A 234 12.79 -7.13 10.26
CA ILE A 234 11.99 -5.95 9.91
C ILE A 234 10.98 -5.62 11.01
N ASP A 235 10.26 -6.61 11.52
CA ASP A 235 9.28 -6.43 12.61
C ASP A 235 9.93 -5.99 13.93
N GLN A 236 11.15 -6.44 14.21
CA GLN A 236 11.93 -5.94 15.35
C GLN A 236 12.24 -4.44 15.15
N ALA A 237 12.69 -4.05 13.96
CA ALA A 237 13.09 -2.67 13.64
C ALA A 237 11.92 -1.68 13.77
N LYS A 238 10.72 -2.06 13.31
CA LYS A 238 9.48 -1.27 13.49
C LYS A 238 9.21 -0.96 14.96
N ARG A 239 9.43 -1.95 15.83
CA ARG A 239 9.34 -1.84 17.30
C ARG A 239 10.51 -1.11 17.94
N GLY A 240 11.47 -0.62 17.16
CA GLY A 240 12.67 0.07 17.64
C GLY A 240 13.76 -0.87 18.17
N ASN A 241 13.72 -2.16 17.83
CA ASN A 241 14.64 -3.18 18.32
C ASN A 241 15.37 -3.92 17.18
N GLY A 242 16.40 -4.69 17.53
CA GLY A 242 17.10 -5.55 16.56
C GLY A 242 18.11 -4.80 15.69
N PRO A 243 18.75 -5.51 14.74
CA PRO A 243 19.94 -5.01 14.04
C PRO A 243 19.68 -3.89 13.03
N LEU A 244 18.42 -3.67 12.62
CA LEU A 244 18.02 -2.58 11.72
C LEU A 244 17.44 -1.35 12.44
N ALA A 245 17.22 -1.41 13.75
CA ALA A 245 16.67 -0.29 14.49
C ALA A 245 17.60 0.92 14.45
N GLY A 246 17.05 2.08 14.11
CA GLY A 246 17.80 3.34 14.02
C GLY A 246 18.76 3.43 12.81
N LEU A 247 18.78 2.44 11.92
CA LEU A 247 19.59 2.50 10.70
C LEU A 247 18.82 3.17 9.57
N THR A 248 19.53 4.03 8.84
CA THR A 248 19.05 4.66 7.61
C THR A 248 19.36 3.79 6.39
N PHE A 249 18.61 3.98 5.31
CA PHE A 249 18.81 3.25 4.07
C PHE A 249 20.21 3.50 3.49
N GLY A 250 20.71 4.73 3.54
CA GLY A 250 22.05 5.10 3.12
C GLY A 250 23.15 4.38 3.90
N GLN A 251 22.96 4.12 5.19
CA GLN A 251 23.90 3.32 5.99
C GLN A 251 23.89 1.84 5.59
N ILE A 252 22.73 1.30 5.21
CA ILE A 252 22.62 -0.08 4.70
C ILE A 252 23.24 -0.19 3.30
N ILE A 253 22.97 0.76 2.40
CA ILE A 253 23.59 0.82 1.06
C ILE A 253 25.11 0.68 1.15
N LYS A 254 25.77 1.44 2.03
CA LYS A 254 27.24 1.39 2.20
C LYS A 254 27.77 0.04 2.70
N LYS A 255 26.95 -0.71 3.44
CA LYS A 255 27.32 -2.03 3.94
C LYS A 255 27.11 -3.11 2.88
N LEU A 256 26.25 -2.85 1.91
CA LEU A 256 25.90 -3.79 0.85
C LEU A 256 26.79 -3.53 -0.38
N ASP A 257 27.61 -4.53 -0.71
CA ASP A 257 28.51 -4.48 -1.87
C ASP A 257 27.74 -4.84 -3.17
N TYR A 258 27.02 -3.84 -3.71
CA TYR A 258 26.30 -3.90 -4.98
C TYR A 258 26.89 -2.93 -6.00
N SER A 259 26.72 -3.27 -7.28
CA SER A 259 27.22 -2.50 -8.41
C SER A 259 26.62 -1.10 -8.52
N ASP A 260 27.39 -0.18 -9.08
CA ASP A 260 26.90 1.15 -9.49
C ASP A 260 25.77 1.04 -10.52
N ALA A 261 25.82 0.03 -11.40
CA ALA A 261 24.78 -0.24 -12.37
C ALA A 261 23.42 -0.47 -11.67
N PHE A 262 23.38 -1.29 -10.61
CA PHE A 262 22.17 -1.51 -9.81
C PHE A 262 21.67 -0.22 -9.15
N TRP A 263 22.54 0.54 -8.49
CA TRP A 263 22.13 1.79 -7.82
C TRP A 263 21.66 2.87 -8.81
N SER A 264 22.19 2.87 -10.04
CA SER A 264 21.74 3.76 -11.12
C SER A 264 20.30 3.50 -11.59
N VAL A 265 19.72 2.37 -11.19
CA VAL A 265 18.32 1.98 -11.50
C VAL A 265 17.46 2.05 -10.24
N PHE A 266 17.95 1.50 -9.13
CA PHE A 266 17.21 1.43 -7.88
C PHE A 266 16.93 2.80 -7.26
N LEU A 267 17.93 3.69 -7.21
CA LEU A 267 17.76 5.01 -6.59
C LEU A 267 16.75 5.89 -7.35
N PRO A 268 16.79 5.99 -8.70
CA PRO A 268 15.78 6.75 -9.44
C PRO A 268 14.37 6.20 -9.29
N LEU A 269 14.22 4.86 -9.29
CA LEU A 269 12.93 4.21 -9.06
C LEU A 269 12.31 4.65 -7.73
N PHE A 270 13.05 4.51 -6.63
CA PHE A 270 12.53 4.84 -5.31
C PHE A 270 12.46 6.35 -5.05
N SER A 271 13.34 7.16 -5.64
CA SER A 271 13.23 8.63 -5.61
C SER A 271 11.93 9.09 -6.28
N GLY A 272 11.58 8.52 -7.44
CA GLY A 272 10.32 8.81 -8.12
C GLY A 272 9.10 8.27 -7.35
N ALA A 273 9.15 7.03 -6.85
CA ALA A 273 8.04 6.42 -6.10
C ALA A 273 7.74 7.15 -4.76
N CYS A 274 8.79 7.57 -4.06
CA CYS A 274 8.70 8.36 -2.83
C CYS A 274 8.57 9.86 -3.06
N THR A 275 8.66 10.31 -4.32
CA THR A 275 8.72 11.73 -4.75
C THR A 275 9.64 12.56 -3.85
N CYS A 276 10.88 12.09 -3.65
CA CYS A 276 11.86 12.71 -2.78
C CYS A 276 13.24 12.77 -3.43
N THR A 277 14.14 13.56 -2.86
CA THR A 277 15.53 13.62 -3.34
C THR A 277 16.27 12.32 -3.05
N PHE A 278 17.39 12.07 -3.72
CA PHE A 278 18.26 10.93 -3.42
C PHE A 278 18.82 10.98 -1.99
N GLU A 279 19.05 12.19 -1.45
CA GLU A 279 19.49 12.39 -0.07
C GLU A 279 18.39 12.03 0.92
N ASP A 280 17.17 12.52 0.69
CA ASP A 280 16.00 12.16 1.49
C ASP A 280 15.80 10.65 1.48
N LEU A 281 15.82 10.00 0.31
CA LEU A 281 15.69 8.55 0.20
C LEU A 281 16.76 7.80 1.01
N LYS A 282 18.01 8.27 0.98
CA LYS A 282 19.10 7.68 1.80
C LYS A 282 18.86 7.90 3.30
N ALA A 283 18.17 8.97 3.70
CA ALA A 283 17.81 9.25 5.09
C ALA A 283 16.61 8.44 5.59
N PHE A 284 15.87 7.74 4.72
CA PHE A 284 14.74 6.91 5.15
C PHE A 284 15.20 5.83 6.12
N PRO A 285 14.35 5.44 7.10
CA PRO A 285 14.58 4.24 7.89
C PRO A 285 14.74 3.01 6.98
N ALA A 286 15.83 2.25 7.16
CA ALA A 286 16.16 1.16 6.23
C ALA A 286 15.08 0.09 6.12
N HIS A 287 14.45 -0.25 7.24
CA HIS A 287 13.41 -1.29 7.29
C HIS A 287 12.20 -0.98 6.40
N ILE A 288 11.89 0.30 6.17
CA ILE A 288 10.76 0.72 5.31
C ILE A 288 11.03 0.38 3.84
N ILE A 289 12.23 0.71 3.35
CA ILE A 289 12.60 0.42 1.95
C ILE A 289 12.75 -1.10 1.75
N LEU A 290 13.36 -1.79 2.72
CA LEU A 290 13.57 -3.24 2.67
C LEU A 290 12.24 -4.00 2.74
N GLU A 291 11.30 -3.58 3.59
CA GLU A 291 9.97 -4.18 3.64
C GLU A 291 9.21 -3.96 2.33
N TYR A 292 9.18 -2.72 1.83
CA TYR A 292 8.52 -2.43 0.57
C TYR A 292 9.09 -3.27 -0.57
N ALA A 293 10.42 -3.40 -0.63
CA ALA A 293 11.10 -4.26 -1.59
C ALA A 293 10.72 -5.74 -1.42
N ALA A 294 10.73 -6.26 -0.19
CA ALA A 294 10.40 -7.65 0.11
C ALA A 294 8.95 -8.02 -0.23
N VAL A 295 8.01 -7.09 -0.05
CA VAL A 295 6.58 -7.36 -0.26
C VAL A 295 6.14 -7.06 -1.69
N CYS A 296 6.61 -5.97 -2.31
CA CYS A 296 6.08 -5.51 -3.59
C CYS A 296 6.81 -6.10 -4.80
N LEU A 297 8.13 -6.31 -4.72
CA LEU A 297 8.97 -6.66 -5.86
C LEU A 297 8.98 -8.15 -6.28
N PRO A 298 8.75 -9.16 -5.40
CA PRO A 298 8.74 -10.56 -5.83
C PRO A 298 7.55 -10.94 -6.70
N ASP A 299 6.39 -10.33 -6.46
CA ASP A 299 5.09 -10.77 -6.98
C ASP A 299 4.44 -9.75 -7.94
N ASP A 300 5.12 -8.62 -8.17
CA ASP A 300 4.89 -7.59 -9.19
C ASP A 300 3.44 -7.40 -9.70
N LYS A 301 2.55 -7.00 -8.79
CA LYS A 301 1.12 -6.70 -9.08
C LYS A 301 0.78 -5.24 -8.82
N MET A 302 1.59 -4.31 -9.32
CA MET A 302 1.13 -2.92 -9.38
C MET A 302 -0.21 -2.89 -10.13
N SER A 303 -1.17 -2.20 -9.52
CA SER A 303 -2.55 -2.16 -9.95
C SER A 303 -3.06 -0.73 -9.92
N PHE A 304 -4.03 -0.46 -10.78
CA PHE A 304 -4.75 0.80 -10.87
C PHE A 304 -6.25 0.55 -10.77
N VAL A 305 -6.97 1.52 -10.20
CA VAL A 305 -8.43 1.56 -10.33
C VAL A 305 -8.80 1.77 -11.80
N THR A 306 -9.83 1.08 -12.28
CA THR A 306 -10.25 1.15 -13.69
C THR A 306 -11.48 2.01 -13.94
N CYS A 307 -12.06 2.54 -12.87
CA CYS A 307 -13.20 3.46 -12.88
C CYS A 307 -12.82 4.92 -12.59
N GLY A 308 -11.52 5.24 -12.56
CA GLY A 308 -11.01 6.58 -12.26
C GLY A 308 -11.22 7.04 -10.82
N THR A 309 -10.52 8.09 -10.41
CA THR A 309 -10.63 8.61 -9.04
C THR A 309 -11.98 9.23 -8.75
N LYS A 310 -12.67 9.76 -9.77
CA LYS A 310 -13.98 10.40 -9.61
C LYS A 310 -15.03 9.43 -9.06
N GLU A 311 -15.11 8.23 -9.63
CA GLU A 311 -16.04 7.19 -9.17
C GLU A 311 -15.64 6.64 -7.80
N VAL A 312 -14.33 6.48 -7.53
CA VAL A 312 -13.82 6.10 -6.19
C VAL A 312 -14.29 7.09 -5.13
N CYS A 313 -14.14 8.39 -5.40
CA CYS A 313 -14.59 9.46 -4.52
C CYS A 313 -16.12 9.42 -4.33
N ALA A 314 -16.89 9.26 -5.42
CA ALA A 314 -18.34 9.18 -5.37
C ALA A 314 -18.84 8.02 -4.49
N ARG A 315 -18.24 6.84 -4.58
CA ARG A 315 -18.63 5.68 -3.76
C ARG A 315 -18.28 5.86 -2.29
N LEU A 316 -17.09 6.39 -2.00
CA LEU A 316 -16.69 6.68 -0.62
C LEU A 316 -17.58 7.76 0.00
N ALA A 317 -17.91 8.82 -0.76
CA ALA A 317 -18.74 9.93 -0.29
C ALA A 317 -20.25 9.62 -0.29
N SER A 318 -20.70 8.55 -0.95
CA SER A 318 -22.13 8.20 -1.08
C SER A 318 -22.97 8.18 0.21
N PRO A 319 -22.46 7.78 1.40
CA PRO A 319 -23.25 7.84 2.63
C PRO A 319 -23.18 9.18 3.36
N VAL A 320 -22.31 10.10 2.94
CA VAL A 320 -22.08 11.37 3.63
C VAL A 320 -23.14 12.36 3.19
N GLN A 321 -23.96 12.83 4.13
CA GLN A 321 -25.09 13.73 3.83
C GLN A 321 -24.65 15.19 3.67
N ASN A 322 -23.66 15.61 4.46
CA ASN A 322 -23.23 16.99 4.55
C ASN A 322 -21.79 17.15 4.04
N ILE A 323 -21.64 17.70 2.84
CA ILE A 323 -20.33 18.00 2.23
C ILE A 323 -20.27 19.49 1.89
N CYS A 324 -19.29 20.19 2.47
CA CYS A 324 -19.04 21.61 2.27
C CYS A 324 -17.85 21.79 1.34
N TYR A 325 -18.11 22.00 0.04
CA TYR A 325 -17.09 22.33 -0.96
C TYR A 325 -16.66 23.79 -0.88
N SER A 326 -15.52 24.11 -1.50
CA SER A 326 -14.96 25.47 -1.53
C SER A 326 -14.87 26.11 -0.15
N THR A 327 -14.75 25.31 0.92
CA THR A 327 -14.85 25.74 2.30
C THR A 327 -13.56 25.38 3.04
N THR A 328 -12.84 26.39 3.52
CA THR A 328 -11.60 26.21 4.28
C THR A 328 -11.88 26.36 5.77
N VAL A 329 -11.50 25.36 6.55
CA VAL A 329 -11.51 25.47 8.02
C VAL A 329 -10.26 26.24 8.45
N VAL A 330 -10.46 27.31 9.22
CA VAL A 330 -9.39 28.24 9.64
C VAL A 330 -9.06 28.13 11.12
N GLY A 331 -9.94 27.55 11.94
CA GLY A 331 -9.69 27.37 13.37
C GLY A 331 -10.69 26.42 14.04
N ILE A 332 -10.30 25.89 15.19
CA ILE A 332 -11.18 25.12 16.08
C ILE A 332 -11.03 25.57 17.54
N GLU A 333 -12.15 25.69 18.24
CA GLU A 333 -12.20 26.07 19.66
C GLU A 333 -12.95 25.02 20.48
N HIS A 334 -12.43 24.66 21.65
CA HIS A 334 -13.07 23.68 22.53
C HIS A 334 -13.86 24.35 23.66
N ASN A 335 -15.15 23.99 23.77
CA ASN A 335 -15.99 24.36 24.90
C ASN A 335 -15.95 23.25 25.96
N LYS A 336 -15.27 23.51 27.07
CA LYS A 336 -15.11 22.56 28.19
C LYS A 336 -16.42 22.18 28.88
N ALA A 337 -17.38 23.10 28.95
CA ALA A 337 -18.63 22.86 29.67
C ALA A 337 -19.52 21.84 28.94
N THR A 338 -19.53 21.90 27.60
CA THR A 338 -20.31 21.00 26.76
C THR A 338 -19.50 19.84 26.19
N ASN A 339 -18.17 19.90 26.27
CA ASN A 339 -17.23 19.05 25.55
C ASN A 339 -17.51 19.02 24.03
N GLN A 340 -17.71 20.20 23.44
CA GLN A 340 -17.96 20.35 22.01
C GLN A 340 -16.95 21.31 21.39
N PHE A 341 -16.72 21.12 20.09
CA PHE A 341 -15.83 21.93 19.28
C PHE A 341 -16.63 22.89 18.42
N THR A 342 -16.25 24.16 18.44
CA THR A 342 -16.65 25.14 17.43
C THR A 342 -15.61 25.12 16.33
N VAL A 343 -16.00 24.70 15.13
CA VAL A 343 -15.18 24.69 13.93
C VAL A 343 -15.53 25.92 13.11
N THR A 344 -14.54 26.78 12.85
CA THR A 344 -14.71 28.01 12.08
C THR A 344 -14.27 27.79 10.65
N SER A 345 -15.17 28.01 9.70
CA SER A 345 -14.95 27.84 8.27
C SER A 345 -15.20 29.12 7.49
N VAL A 346 -14.48 29.32 6.39
CA VAL A 346 -14.63 30.46 5.47
C VAL A 346 -14.70 29.96 4.02
N PRO A 347 -15.27 30.74 3.09
CA PRO A 347 -15.06 30.51 1.67
C PRO A 347 -13.57 30.45 1.35
N THR A 348 -13.14 29.46 0.54
CA THR A 348 -11.71 29.20 0.31
C THR A 348 -10.99 30.38 -0.34
N ALA A 349 -11.68 31.17 -1.16
CA ALA A 349 -11.14 32.40 -1.73
C ALA A 349 -10.74 33.45 -0.67
N GLU A 350 -11.33 33.38 0.53
CA GLU A 350 -11.10 34.30 1.65
C GLU A 350 -10.18 33.70 2.72
N ALA A 351 -9.66 32.48 2.53
CA ALA A 351 -8.85 31.78 3.53
C ALA A 351 -7.54 32.51 3.88
N HIS A 352 -7.04 33.35 2.97
CA HIS A 352 -5.83 34.15 3.16
C HIS A 352 -6.13 35.61 3.53
N ALA A 353 -7.41 35.99 3.67
CA ALA A 353 -7.77 37.33 4.08
C ALA A 353 -7.33 37.57 5.53
N PRO A 354 -6.83 38.79 5.86
CA PRO A 354 -6.42 39.13 7.23
C PRO A 354 -7.61 39.17 8.20
N ILE A 355 -8.83 39.34 7.69
CA ILE A 355 -10.09 39.36 8.44
C ILE A 355 -11.07 38.45 7.70
N HIS A 356 -11.71 37.55 8.43
CA HIS A 356 -12.68 36.61 7.88
C HIS A 356 -14.11 37.13 8.10
N GLU A 357 -14.60 37.96 7.19
CA GLU A 357 -15.96 38.56 7.28
C GLU A 357 -17.07 37.51 7.15
N ASN A 358 -16.88 36.50 6.28
CA ASN A 358 -17.86 35.43 6.04
C ASN A 358 -17.55 34.15 6.83
N ALA A 359 -16.97 34.28 8.04
CA ALA A 359 -16.71 33.15 8.90
C ALA A 359 -18.02 32.52 9.41
N VAL A 360 -18.14 31.21 9.26
CA VAL A 360 -19.27 30.40 9.76
C VAL A 360 -18.77 29.48 10.86
N ALA A 361 -19.44 29.49 12.00
CA ALA A 361 -19.15 28.65 13.15
C ALA A 361 -20.08 27.44 13.19
N HIS A 362 -19.51 26.24 13.32
CA HIS A 362 -20.23 24.96 13.35
C HIS A 362 -19.89 24.20 14.63
N ILE A 363 -20.87 23.52 15.25
CA ILE A 363 -20.65 22.82 16.53
C ILE A 363 -20.62 21.31 16.32
N PHE A 364 -19.56 20.66 16.82
CA PHE A 364 -19.33 19.22 16.71
C PHE A 364 -18.94 18.59 18.05
N ASP A 365 -19.20 17.30 18.22
CA ASP A 365 -18.72 16.54 19.38
C ASP A 365 -17.29 16.00 19.14
N TYR A 366 -16.91 15.72 17.89
CA TYR A 366 -15.58 15.25 17.50
C TYR A 366 -15.04 15.97 16.25
N VAL A 367 -13.72 16.05 16.12
CA VAL A 367 -13.04 16.63 14.95
C VAL A 367 -11.98 15.68 14.44
N ILE A 368 -12.03 15.36 13.14
CA ILE A 368 -11.00 14.60 12.43
C ILE A 368 -10.28 15.54 11.47
N PHE A 369 -8.98 15.74 11.70
CA PHE A 369 -8.08 16.34 10.73
C PHE A 369 -7.64 15.30 9.72
N ALA A 370 -8.22 15.35 8.52
CA ALA A 370 -7.80 14.58 7.35
C ALA A 370 -6.98 15.45 6.36
N THR A 371 -6.27 16.44 6.91
CA THR A 371 -5.33 17.32 6.21
C THR A 371 -3.89 16.85 6.44
N GLN A 372 -2.93 17.53 5.81
CA GLN A 372 -1.52 17.32 6.13
C GLN A 372 -1.19 17.83 7.55
N ALA A 373 -0.15 17.27 8.19
CA ALA A 373 0.25 17.62 9.54
C ALA A 373 0.57 19.12 9.70
N ASN A 374 1.28 19.71 8.73
CA ASN A 374 1.58 21.14 8.68
C ASN A 374 0.31 22.04 8.57
N GLN A 375 -0.76 21.54 7.96
CA GLN A 375 -2.05 22.25 7.87
C GLN A 375 -2.83 22.10 9.16
N ALA A 376 -2.92 20.88 9.71
CA ALA A 376 -3.54 20.62 11.00
C ALA A 376 -2.90 21.44 12.13
N SER A 377 -1.56 21.51 12.17
CA SER A 377 -0.82 22.33 13.13
C SER A 377 -1.20 23.82 13.05
N ARG A 378 -1.28 24.38 11.84
CA ARG A 378 -1.70 25.78 11.62
C ARG A 378 -3.13 26.04 12.09
N ILE A 379 -4.08 25.17 11.72
CA ILE A 379 -5.50 25.31 12.11
C ILE A 379 -5.65 25.22 13.64
N LEU A 380 -4.91 24.32 14.29
CA LEU A 380 -4.90 24.20 15.76
C LEU A 380 -4.28 25.41 16.46
N SER A 381 -3.29 26.05 15.84
CA SER A 381 -2.55 27.17 16.43
C SER A 381 -3.24 28.52 16.23
N ALA A 382 -4.06 28.67 15.18
CA ALA A 382 -4.74 29.92 14.83
C ALA A 382 -5.61 30.47 15.99
N THR A 383 -6.21 29.60 16.78
CA THR A 383 -7.09 29.97 17.90
C THR A 383 -6.37 30.52 19.12
N GLN A 384 -5.03 30.53 19.16
CA GLN A 384 -4.28 31.22 20.22
C GLN A 384 -4.16 32.74 20.01
N THR A 385 -4.48 33.25 18.81
CA THR A 385 -4.13 34.62 18.41
C THR A 385 -5.28 35.64 18.44
N GLY A 386 -6.54 35.19 18.59
CA GLY A 386 -7.72 36.04 18.54
C GLY A 386 -8.63 35.92 19.77
N HIS A 387 -8.68 37.00 20.56
CA HIS A 387 -9.70 37.34 21.58
C HIS A 387 -9.58 36.77 23.01
N SER A 388 -9.63 37.74 23.95
CA SER A 388 -9.66 37.75 25.43
C SER A 388 -8.68 36.86 26.23
N LYS A 389 -7.76 37.54 26.93
CA LYS A 389 -6.88 37.03 28.01
C LYS A 389 -7.64 36.36 29.19
N GLU A 390 -8.96 36.28 29.16
CA GLU A 390 -9.80 35.61 30.18
C GLU A 390 -10.10 34.14 29.86
N SER A 391 -9.91 33.69 28.60
CA SER A 391 -10.06 32.26 28.23
C SER A 391 -8.77 31.44 28.44
N ALA A 392 -7.70 32.08 28.95
CA ALA A 392 -6.39 31.49 29.28
C ALA A 392 -6.41 30.45 30.43
N ALA A 393 -7.58 30.01 30.88
CA ALA A 393 -7.78 29.08 32.00
C ALA A 393 -8.08 27.63 31.56
N ASN A 394 -7.72 27.22 30.34
CA ASN A 394 -7.89 25.85 29.86
C ASN A 394 -6.56 25.11 29.76
N SER A 395 -5.99 24.63 30.88
CA SER A 395 -4.71 23.89 30.82
C SER A 395 -4.81 22.64 29.94
N LEU A 396 -5.79 21.75 30.14
CA LEU A 396 -5.85 20.46 29.43
C LEU A 396 -5.98 20.55 27.89
N TYR A 397 -6.86 21.41 27.36
CA TYR A 397 -6.99 21.59 25.90
C TYR A 397 -5.79 22.34 25.33
N THR A 398 -5.30 23.37 26.01
CA THR A 398 -4.12 24.14 25.57
C THR A 398 -2.85 23.28 25.63
N ASP A 399 -2.71 22.41 26.62
CA ASP A 399 -1.64 21.42 26.77
C ASP A 399 -1.73 20.39 25.63
N PHE A 400 -2.94 19.91 25.31
CA PHE A 400 -3.17 19.05 24.15
C PHE A 400 -2.78 19.73 22.84
N VAL A 401 -3.25 20.96 22.58
CA VAL A 401 -2.94 21.71 21.36
C VAL A 401 -1.43 21.94 21.25
N SER A 402 -0.77 22.33 22.34
CA SER A 402 0.69 22.54 22.37
C SER A 402 1.46 21.25 22.11
N ARG A 403 1.04 20.13 22.71
CA ARG A 403 1.64 18.81 22.48
C ARG A 403 1.41 18.35 21.03
N ALA A 404 0.19 18.49 20.52
CA ALA A 404 -0.19 18.04 19.18
C ALA A 404 0.55 18.85 18.11
N THR A 405 0.58 20.18 18.21
CA THR A 405 1.32 21.07 17.29
C THR A 405 2.82 20.75 17.30
N GLN A 406 3.43 20.59 18.48
CA GLN A 406 4.84 20.17 18.60
C GLN A 406 5.12 18.81 17.92
N ILE A 407 4.16 17.89 17.93
CA ILE A 407 4.30 16.60 17.23
C ILE A 407 4.10 16.78 15.72
N LEU A 408 3.06 17.49 15.29
CA LEU A 408 2.70 17.69 13.88
C LEU A 408 3.76 18.49 13.11
N ASP A 409 4.45 19.42 13.77
CA ASP A 409 5.53 20.22 13.17
C ASP A 409 6.81 19.41 12.92
N LYS A 410 6.93 18.20 13.50
CA LYS A 410 8.06 17.29 13.23
C LYS A 410 7.97 16.59 11.89
N PHE A 411 6.85 16.68 11.17
CA PHE A 411 6.69 16.04 9.86
C PHE A 411 7.16 16.97 8.75
N PRO A 412 8.36 16.77 8.17
CA PRO A 412 8.82 17.55 7.02
C PRO A 412 8.01 17.23 5.77
N TYR A 413 7.81 18.23 4.93
CA TYR A 413 7.14 18.11 3.64
C TYR A 413 8.08 18.52 2.51
N THR A 414 8.01 17.78 1.41
CA THR A 414 8.65 18.15 0.15
C THR A 414 7.58 18.50 -0.89
N LYS A 415 7.86 19.48 -1.73
CA LYS A 415 7.01 19.84 -2.87
C LYS A 415 7.36 18.99 -4.06
N SER A 416 6.36 18.63 -4.84
CA SER A 416 6.53 17.92 -6.12
C SER A 416 5.60 18.50 -7.15
N LEU A 417 6.15 18.77 -8.33
CA LEU A 417 5.39 19.24 -9.48
C LEU A 417 4.90 18.03 -10.27
N VAL A 418 3.63 18.02 -10.66
CA VAL A 418 3.08 17.07 -11.62
C VAL A 418 2.57 17.83 -12.82
N VAL A 419 3.08 17.51 -14.02
CA VAL A 419 2.73 18.14 -15.29
C VAL A 419 2.07 17.13 -16.20
N ILE A 420 0.92 17.49 -16.77
CA ILE A 420 0.27 16.74 -17.86
C ILE A 420 0.65 17.40 -19.18
N HIS A 421 1.19 16.63 -20.13
CA HIS A 421 1.67 17.16 -21.40
C HIS A 421 1.69 16.10 -22.52
N THR A 422 1.93 16.56 -23.75
CA THR A 422 2.18 15.69 -24.92
C THR A 422 3.63 15.76 -25.42
N ASP A 423 4.53 16.46 -24.71
CA ASP A 423 5.94 16.60 -25.07
C ASP A 423 6.71 15.26 -25.06
N PRO A 424 7.19 14.76 -26.22
CA PRO A 424 8.00 13.55 -26.27
C PRO A 424 9.45 13.76 -25.80
N THR A 425 9.90 14.99 -25.55
CA THR A 425 11.28 15.27 -25.13
C THR A 425 11.59 14.87 -23.68
N LEU A 426 10.55 14.58 -22.88
CA LEU A 426 10.65 14.01 -21.53
C LEU A 426 10.51 12.48 -21.53
N MET A 427 10.64 11.85 -22.70
CA MET A 427 10.63 10.39 -22.88
C MET A 427 11.98 9.93 -23.46
N PRO A 428 12.31 8.62 -23.40
CA PRO A 428 13.47 8.07 -24.08
C PRO A 428 13.47 8.38 -25.58
N ALA A 429 14.66 8.51 -26.18
CA ALA A 429 14.84 8.90 -27.58
C ALA A 429 14.11 7.99 -28.59
N SER A 430 14.07 6.69 -28.29
CA SER A 430 13.37 5.72 -29.12
C SER A 430 11.98 5.45 -28.56
N ARG A 431 10.96 5.58 -29.39
CA ARG A 431 9.57 5.23 -29.03
C ARG A 431 9.42 3.76 -28.60
N ASN A 432 10.27 2.86 -29.09
CA ASN A 432 10.27 1.46 -28.69
C ASN A 432 10.79 1.24 -27.25
N GLU A 433 11.46 2.24 -26.66
CA GLU A 433 11.92 2.25 -25.28
C GLU A 433 10.95 2.98 -24.35
N TRP A 434 9.82 3.47 -24.86
CA TRP A 434 8.78 4.04 -24.00
C TRP A 434 8.13 2.93 -23.20
N ARG A 435 8.04 3.15 -21.90
CA ARG A 435 7.56 2.17 -20.92
C ARG A 435 6.40 2.78 -20.14
N CYS A 436 5.77 1.97 -19.30
CA CYS A 436 4.74 2.43 -18.39
C CYS A 436 5.27 3.60 -17.51
N LEU A 437 6.48 3.43 -16.96
CA LEU A 437 7.19 4.44 -16.16
C LEU A 437 8.56 4.74 -16.77
N ASN A 438 8.92 6.01 -16.94
CA ASN A 438 10.16 6.41 -17.59
C ASN A 438 10.92 7.36 -16.66
N PHE A 439 12.06 6.92 -16.15
CA PHE A 439 12.85 7.65 -15.16
C PHE A 439 13.99 8.41 -15.82
N GLY A 440 13.93 9.74 -15.75
CA GLY A 440 14.99 10.63 -16.19
C GLY A 440 15.90 11.03 -15.03
N VAL A 441 17.22 11.04 -15.26
CA VAL A 441 18.21 11.53 -14.29
C VAL A 441 19.20 12.51 -14.93
N PRO A 442 19.75 13.49 -14.19
CA PRO A 442 20.74 14.42 -14.72
C PRO A 442 22.05 13.70 -15.11
N SER A 443 22.63 14.02 -16.27
CA SER A 443 23.86 13.37 -16.79
C SER A 443 25.09 13.40 -15.85
N LYS A 444 25.16 14.33 -14.89
CA LYS A 444 26.33 14.45 -13.98
C LYS A 444 26.37 13.41 -12.85
N HIS A 445 25.25 12.75 -12.55
CA HIS A 445 25.20 11.87 -11.39
C HIS A 445 25.82 10.48 -11.60
N THR A 446 26.05 10.03 -12.84
CA THR A 446 26.45 8.63 -13.14
C THR A 446 27.89 8.23 -12.83
N LYS A 447 28.71 9.06 -12.16
CA LYS A 447 30.14 8.76 -11.95
C LYS A 447 30.61 8.61 -10.49
N ASN A 448 29.83 8.99 -9.47
CA ASN A 448 30.24 8.85 -8.05
C ASN A 448 28.99 8.79 -7.12
N HIS A 449 28.17 7.75 -7.23
CA HIS A 449 26.91 7.66 -6.45
C HIS A 449 27.10 7.27 -4.97
N ALA A 450 28.22 6.60 -4.65
CA ALA A 450 28.52 6.09 -3.31
C ALA A 450 29.23 7.11 -2.38
N ASP A 451 29.94 8.11 -2.92
CA ASP A 451 30.98 8.82 -2.16
C ASP A 451 30.64 10.23 -1.65
N THR A 452 29.46 10.78 -1.93
CA THR A 452 29.10 12.10 -1.38
C THR A 452 28.11 11.96 -0.23
N ILE A 453 28.64 11.82 0.99
CA ILE A 453 27.89 11.94 2.24
C ILE A 453 28.29 13.24 2.89
N GLY A 454 27.47 14.26 2.68
CA GLY A 454 27.43 15.47 3.47
C GLY A 454 25.96 15.85 3.58
N LEU A 455 25.47 16.02 4.81
CA LEU A 455 24.12 16.52 5.06
C LEU A 455 24.02 17.94 4.50
N GLN A 456 23.18 18.17 3.51
CA GLN A 456 22.61 19.50 3.27
C GLN A 456 21.13 19.44 3.60
N THR A 457 20.72 20.27 4.54
CA THR A 457 19.31 20.51 4.86
C THR A 457 18.59 20.90 3.57
N SER A 458 17.60 20.11 3.15
CA SER A 458 16.73 20.46 2.03
C SER A 458 16.10 21.82 2.31
N HIS A 459 16.57 22.81 1.55
CA HIS A 459 16.23 24.21 1.73
C HIS A 459 14.73 24.44 1.46
N GLU A 460 14.19 25.41 2.18
CA GLU A 460 12.84 25.98 2.16
C GLU A 460 12.30 26.40 0.77
N ASN A 461 13.05 26.17 -0.31
CA ASN A 461 12.75 26.58 -1.69
C ASN A 461 12.37 25.41 -2.64
N GLY A 462 12.19 24.19 -2.13
CA GLY A 462 11.20 23.22 -2.63
C GLY A 462 11.40 22.51 -3.98
N TYR A 463 12.44 22.77 -4.76
CA TYR A 463 12.71 21.99 -5.98
C TYR A 463 14.19 22.04 -6.40
N ASN A 464 14.90 20.92 -6.33
CA ASN A 464 16.29 20.79 -6.82
C ASN A 464 16.40 19.62 -7.80
N ALA A 465 16.30 19.93 -9.10
CA ALA A 465 16.34 18.97 -10.20
C ALA A 465 17.65 18.16 -10.27
N ASP A 466 18.76 18.66 -9.72
CA ASP A 466 20.02 17.90 -9.67
C ASP A 466 19.93 16.73 -8.67
N SER A 467 19.06 16.83 -7.66
CA SER A 467 19.02 15.89 -6.53
C SER A 467 17.88 14.87 -6.59
N LEU A 468 17.10 14.84 -7.68
CA LEU A 468 15.88 14.02 -7.80
C LEU A 468 15.84 13.25 -9.12
N ALA A 469 15.00 12.22 -9.16
CA ALA A 469 14.61 11.57 -10.41
C ALA A 469 13.30 12.18 -10.94
N MET A 470 13.28 12.47 -12.24
CA MET A 470 12.06 12.72 -12.98
C MET A 470 11.38 11.38 -13.26
N CYS A 471 10.05 11.33 -13.17
CA CYS A 471 9.29 10.16 -13.57
C CYS A 471 8.16 10.56 -14.53
N THR A 472 8.25 10.13 -15.78
CA THR A 472 7.22 10.32 -16.80
C THR A 472 6.39 9.06 -16.96
N HIS A 473 5.09 9.16 -16.67
CA HIS A 473 4.13 8.08 -16.80
C HIS A 473 3.45 8.15 -18.16
N TYR A 474 3.35 7.01 -18.86
CA TYR A 474 2.58 6.93 -20.09
C TYR A 474 1.11 6.59 -19.77
N SER A 475 0.25 7.61 -19.79
CA SER A 475 -1.10 7.51 -19.21
C SER A 475 -1.98 6.46 -19.89
N GLN A 476 -1.88 6.29 -21.22
CA GLN A 476 -2.61 5.24 -21.94
C GLN A 476 -2.26 3.81 -21.49
N MET A 477 -1.09 3.56 -20.89
CA MET A 477 -0.71 2.23 -20.40
C MET A 477 -1.25 1.93 -18.99
N THR A 478 -1.62 2.96 -18.23
CA THR A 478 -1.93 2.86 -16.79
C THR A 478 -3.36 3.23 -16.45
N GLN A 479 -3.98 4.11 -17.25
CA GLN A 479 -5.29 4.69 -16.97
C GLN A 479 -6.28 4.31 -18.06
N THR A 480 -7.23 3.43 -17.72
CA THR A 480 -8.20 2.87 -18.66
C THR A 480 -9.20 3.89 -19.21
N GLU A 481 -9.37 5.02 -18.54
CA GLU A 481 -10.22 6.13 -19.00
C GLU A 481 -9.54 7.02 -20.03
N VAL A 482 -8.24 6.85 -20.31
CA VAL A 482 -7.54 7.58 -21.36
C VAL A 482 -7.62 6.77 -22.66
N PRO A 483 -8.32 7.23 -23.71
CA PRO A 483 -8.50 6.45 -24.92
C PRO A 483 -7.20 6.28 -25.70
N GLY A 484 -7.04 5.13 -26.36
CA GLY A 484 -5.95 4.93 -27.32
C GLY A 484 -6.05 5.79 -28.59
N SER A 485 -7.18 6.46 -28.82
CA SER A 485 -7.42 7.33 -29.97
C SER A 485 -6.80 8.73 -29.82
N VAL A 486 -6.48 9.17 -28.60
CA VAL A 486 -5.82 10.47 -28.40
C VAL A 486 -4.30 10.34 -28.54
N PRO A 487 -3.60 11.43 -28.92
CA PRO A 487 -2.13 11.45 -28.94
C PRO A 487 -1.51 10.97 -27.62
N PRO A 488 -0.25 10.47 -27.62
CA PRO A 488 0.42 10.05 -26.40
C PRO A 488 0.36 11.13 -25.31
N LEU A 489 -0.23 10.75 -24.16
CA LEU A 489 -0.46 11.65 -23.04
C LEU A 489 0.44 11.24 -21.89
N PHE A 490 1.21 12.19 -21.38
CA PHE A 490 2.21 11.96 -20.37
C PHE A 490 1.86 12.71 -19.08
N GLN A 491 2.13 12.07 -17.95
CA GLN A 491 2.15 12.71 -16.64
C GLN A 491 3.59 12.67 -16.12
N THR A 492 4.28 13.81 -16.10
CA THR A 492 5.63 13.92 -15.57
C THR A 492 5.64 14.49 -14.16
N THR A 493 6.21 13.73 -13.23
CA THR A 493 6.49 14.19 -11.87
C THR A 493 7.94 14.68 -11.79
N ASN A 494 8.11 15.88 -11.24
CA ASN A 494 9.39 16.56 -11.06
C ASN A 494 10.23 16.64 -12.36
N PRO A 495 9.75 17.36 -13.39
CA PRO A 495 10.42 17.44 -14.69
C PRO A 495 11.80 18.10 -14.62
N ILE A 496 12.87 17.33 -14.92
CA ILE A 496 14.25 17.84 -14.93
C ILE A 496 14.48 18.86 -16.05
N ALA A 497 13.80 18.70 -17.19
CA ALA A 497 13.80 19.65 -18.29
C ALA A 497 12.45 20.37 -18.39
N ILE A 498 12.47 21.63 -18.83
CA ILE A 498 11.24 22.41 -19.08
C ILE A 498 10.49 21.76 -20.25
N PRO A 499 9.24 21.30 -20.07
CA PRO A 499 8.42 20.83 -21.18
C PRO A 499 8.06 21.99 -22.10
N ASP A 500 7.89 21.72 -23.40
CA ASP A 500 7.40 22.71 -24.36
C ASP A 500 6.06 23.29 -23.85
N PRO A 501 5.98 24.61 -23.54
CA PRO A 501 4.76 25.22 -23.03
C PRO A 501 3.53 24.99 -23.92
N ALA A 502 3.72 24.83 -25.24
CA ALA A 502 2.63 24.57 -26.17
C ALA A 502 2.01 23.17 -26.02
N SER A 503 2.73 22.24 -25.38
CA SER A 503 2.35 20.85 -25.15
C SER A 503 1.82 20.58 -23.75
N VAL A 504 1.94 21.54 -22.83
CA VAL A 504 1.46 21.43 -21.44
C VAL A 504 -0.06 21.63 -21.41
N ILE A 505 -0.74 20.69 -20.74
CA ILE A 505 -2.19 20.68 -20.56
C ILE A 505 -2.55 21.19 -19.16
N SER A 506 -1.85 20.71 -18.14
CA SER A 506 -2.01 21.20 -16.77
C SER A 506 -0.73 20.99 -15.97
N ALA A 507 -0.58 21.74 -14.89
CA ALA A 507 0.40 21.40 -13.88
C ALA A 507 -0.02 21.82 -12.48
N THR A 508 0.32 20.97 -11.52
CA THR A 508 -0.18 21.07 -10.15
C THR A 508 0.94 20.74 -9.17
N TRP A 509 1.02 21.54 -8.12
CA TRP A 509 1.93 21.31 -7.00
C TRP A 509 1.27 20.44 -5.95
N TYR A 510 2.01 19.41 -5.53
CA TYR A 510 1.66 18.55 -4.42
C TYR A 510 2.72 18.64 -3.33
N GLU A 511 2.33 18.32 -2.11
CA GLU A 511 3.24 18.17 -0.99
C GLU A 511 3.16 16.75 -0.44
N ARG A 512 4.31 16.16 -0.14
CA ARG A 512 4.41 14.83 0.46
C ARG A 512 5.24 14.88 1.75
N ALA A 513 4.76 14.21 2.79
CA ALA A 513 5.53 14.02 4.01
C ALA A 513 6.75 13.12 3.75
N LEU A 514 7.92 13.53 4.22
CA LEU A 514 9.13 12.70 4.16
C LEU A 514 9.20 11.79 5.39
N VAL A 515 9.77 10.60 5.22
CA VAL A 515 9.99 9.65 6.31
C VAL A 515 11.43 9.70 6.78
N ARG A 516 11.60 9.93 8.08
CA ARG A 516 12.89 10.01 8.76
C ARG A 516 12.80 9.27 10.09
N LEU A 517 13.93 9.07 10.76
CA LEU A 517 13.96 8.38 12.05
C LEU A 517 13.19 9.14 13.15
N ASP A 518 13.27 10.47 13.13
CA ASP A 518 12.54 11.38 14.03
C ASP A 518 11.03 11.40 13.75
N THR A 519 10.61 11.25 12.49
CA THR A 519 9.16 11.13 12.17
C THR A 519 8.56 9.82 12.69
N LEU A 520 9.34 8.75 12.81
CA LEU A 520 8.87 7.51 13.46
C LEU A 520 8.59 7.71 14.95
N GLU A 521 9.40 8.51 15.63
CA GLU A 521 9.14 8.91 17.02
C GLU A 521 7.91 9.81 17.10
N ALA A 522 7.79 10.78 16.18
CA ALA A 522 6.62 11.65 16.09
C ALA A 522 5.32 10.84 15.91
N LEU A 523 5.33 9.79 15.10
CA LEU A 523 4.19 8.88 14.93
C LEU A 523 3.78 8.19 16.23
N ARG A 524 4.75 7.67 17.01
CA ARG A 524 4.47 7.04 18.31
C ARG A 524 3.92 8.04 19.33
N GLU A 525 4.38 9.29 19.28
CA GLU A 525 3.83 10.36 20.12
C GLU A 525 2.44 10.79 19.65
N LEU A 526 2.20 10.82 18.33
CA LEU A 526 0.91 11.15 17.74
C LEU A 526 -0.16 10.13 18.17
N GLU A 527 0.17 8.84 18.17
CA GLU A 527 -0.72 7.76 18.64
C GLU A 527 -1.23 8.02 20.07
N LYS A 528 -0.38 8.54 20.96
CA LYS A 528 -0.72 8.83 22.36
C LYS A 528 -1.68 10.01 22.53
N VAL A 529 -1.77 10.88 21.53
CA VAL A 529 -2.64 12.07 21.57
C VAL A 529 -3.91 11.90 20.74
N GLN A 530 -4.08 10.80 20.00
CA GLN A 530 -5.32 10.50 19.27
C GLN A 530 -6.53 10.45 20.21
N GLY A 531 -7.60 11.17 19.86
CA GLY A 531 -8.78 11.34 20.70
C GLY A 531 -8.58 12.28 21.90
N GLY A 532 -7.39 12.87 22.04
CA GLY A 532 -7.08 13.88 23.05
C GLY A 532 -7.86 15.19 22.85
N GLY A 533 -7.70 16.12 23.78
CA GLY A 533 -8.36 17.43 23.71
C GLY A 533 -9.89 17.38 23.78
N GLY A 534 -10.47 16.24 24.20
CA GLY A 534 -11.92 16.03 24.25
C GLY A 534 -12.53 15.37 23.01
N GLY A 535 -11.71 14.93 22.03
CA GLY A 535 -12.20 14.20 20.86
C GLY A 535 -11.58 14.59 19.50
N VAL A 536 -10.30 14.99 19.48
CA VAL A 536 -9.60 15.37 18.24
C VAL A 536 -8.75 14.21 17.71
N TYR A 537 -8.89 13.92 16.41
CA TYR A 537 -8.16 12.84 15.72
C TYR A 537 -7.41 13.37 14.49
N PHE A 538 -6.30 12.72 14.16
CA PHE A 538 -5.49 13.03 12.96
C PHE A 538 -5.39 11.78 12.07
N VAL A 539 -5.71 11.93 10.80
CA VAL A 539 -5.68 10.83 9.82
C VAL A 539 -5.03 11.29 8.53
N GLY A 540 -4.42 10.38 7.79
CA GLY A 540 -3.75 10.73 6.54
C GLY A 540 -2.59 9.79 6.21
N SER A 541 -1.98 10.02 5.05
CA SER A 541 -0.85 9.20 4.59
C SER A 541 0.36 9.25 5.53
N PHE A 542 0.54 10.36 6.24
CA PHE A 542 1.61 10.54 7.23
C PHE A 542 1.35 9.79 8.55
N VAL A 543 0.12 9.31 8.79
CA VAL A 543 -0.30 8.62 10.02
C VAL A 543 -0.26 7.10 9.78
N GLY A 544 0.92 6.57 9.52
CA GLY A 544 1.12 5.13 9.39
C GLY A 544 2.59 4.75 9.22
N ASP A 545 2.87 3.47 9.45
CA ASP A 545 4.18 2.88 9.21
C ASP A 545 4.41 2.62 7.72
N GLY A 546 5.67 2.59 7.28
CA GLY A 546 6.04 2.40 5.88
C GLY A 546 6.10 3.68 5.05
N ILE A 547 6.01 3.53 3.72
CA ILE A 547 6.03 4.67 2.80
C ILE A 547 4.66 5.40 2.88
N PRO A 548 4.59 6.74 3.00
CA PRO A 548 3.34 7.48 3.18
C PRO A 548 2.44 7.41 1.94
N LEU A 549 1.63 6.37 1.88
CA LEU A 549 0.83 6.01 0.70
C LEU A 549 -0.66 5.80 1.10
N LEU A 550 -1.41 5.13 0.22
CA LEU A 550 -2.85 4.95 0.33
C LEU A 550 -3.27 4.08 1.52
N GLU A 551 -2.45 3.11 1.92
CA GLU A 551 -2.78 2.18 3.00
C GLU A 551 -2.95 2.90 4.35
N SER A 552 -1.96 3.74 4.72
CA SER A 552 -1.99 4.55 5.94
C SER A 552 -3.21 5.47 6.02
N CYS A 553 -3.73 5.89 4.87
CA CYS A 553 -4.97 6.69 4.82
C CYS A 553 -6.17 5.90 5.32
N VAL A 554 -6.30 4.64 4.90
CA VAL A 554 -7.45 3.78 5.26
C VAL A 554 -7.32 3.25 6.68
N THR A 555 -6.11 2.86 7.10
CA THR A 555 -5.88 2.34 8.46
C THR A 555 -6.08 3.44 9.52
N SER A 556 -5.49 4.63 9.34
CA SER A 556 -5.69 5.74 10.28
C SER A 556 -7.15 6.21 10.35
N ALA A 557 -7.87 6.21 9.22
CA ALA A 557 -9.30 6.50 9.17
C ALA A 557 -10.12 5.49 9.98
N LEU A 558 -9.82 4.20 9.84
CA LEU A 558 -10.46 3.12 10.60
C LEU A 558 -10.20 3.26 12.10
N ASP A 559 -8.96 3.56 12.49
CA ASP A 559 -8.58 3.71 13.90
C ASP A 559 -9.24 4.94 14.55
N ALA A 560 -9.32 6.07 13.84
CA ALA A 560 -10.05 7.24 14.31
C ALA A 560 -11.55 6.96 14.46
N ALA A 561 -12.16 6.29 13.48
CA ALA A 561 -13.57 5.90 13.56
C ALA A 561 -13.83 4.97 14.75
N LYS A 562 -12.96 3.98 14.99
CA LYS A 562 -13.02 3.11 16.18
C LYS A 562 -12.92 3.90 17.48
N GLY A 563 -11.96 4.83 17.56
CA GLY A 563 -11.78 5.70 18.72
C GLY A 563 -13.04 6.49 19.05
N ILE A 564 -13.64 7.14 18.04
CA ILE A 564 -14.87 7.92 18.18
C ILE A 564 -16.04 7.03 18.62
N ILE A 565 -16.27 5.89 17.96
CA ILE A 565 -17.37 4.99 18.31
C ILE A 565 -17.21 4.43 19.73
N LYS A 566 -15.98 4.08 20.11
CA LYS A 566 -15.64 3.59 21.44
C LYS A 566 -15.96 4.63 22.52
N ASP A 567 -15.53 5.88 22.30
CA ASP A 567 -15.74 6.99 23.24
C ASP A 567 -17.22 7.41 23.31
N ALA A 568 -17.83 7.67 22.15
CA ALA A 568 -19.20 8.17 22.05
C ALA A 568 -20.25 7.17 22.60
N PHE A 569 -20.00 5.87 22.46
CA PHE A 569 -20.95 4.82 22.83
C PHE A 569 -20.50 3.90 23.97
N LYS A 570 -19.38 4.23 24.65
CA LYS A 570 -18.82 3.57 25.85
C LYS A 570 -18.56 2.06 25.70
N ASP A 571 -17.35 1.69 25.26
CA ASP A 571 -16.60 0.39 25.38
C ASP A 571 -17.30 -0.98 25.14
N GLN A 572 -18.63 -1.07 25.07
CA GLN A 572 -19.36 -2.34 24.95
C GLN A 572 -19.66 -2.72 23.49
N HIS A 573 -19.30 -1.89 22.49
CA HIS A 573 -19.81 -2.05 21.13
C HIS A 573 -18.85 -1.61 20.01
N ALA A 574 -17.64 -2.18 19.91
CA ALA A 574 -16.88 -2.10 18.65
C ALA A 574 -17.71 -2.58 17.44
N SER A 575 -18.70 -3.44 17.67
CA SER A 575 -19.71 -3.89 16.71
C SER A 575 -20.64 -2.80 16.16
N ARG A 576 -20.64 -1.58 16.72
CA ARG A 576 -21.44 -0.47 16.18
C ARG A 576 -20.80 0.19 14.97
N LEU A 577 -19.47 0.19 14.89
CA LEU A 577 -18.79 0.75 13.73
C LEU A 577 -19.24 -0.03 12.50
N TYR A 578 -19.79 0.68 11.53
CA TYR A 578 -20.10 0.08 10.25
C TYR A 578 -18.81 -0.30 9.54
N LEU A 579 -18.70 -1.57 9.18
CA LEU A 579 -17.71 -2.07 8.24
C LEU A 579 -18.45 -2.54 6.99
N PRO A 580 -18.09 -2.04 5.79
CA PRO A 580 -18.63 -2.53 4.54
C PRO A 580 -18.59 -4.07 4.47
N PRO A 581 -19.67 -4.74 4.00
CA PRO A 581 -19.66 -6.19 3.87
C PRO A 581 -18.49 -6.67 3.01
N GLY A 582 -17.65 -7.55 3.56
CA GLY A 582 -16.45 -8.04 2.90
C GLY A 582 -15.15 -7.28 3.23
N MET A 583 -15.23 -6.15 3.93
CA MET A 583 -14.05 -5.49 4.48
C MET A 583 -13.48 -6.32 5.64
N ILE A 584 -12.22 -6.73 5.55
CA ILE A 584 -11.51 -7.55 6.53
C ILE A 584 -10.56 -6.66 7.31
N GLU A 585 -10.72 -6.63 8.64
CA GLU A 585 -9.90 -5.79 9.52
C GLU A 585 -8.48 -6.32 9.77
N LYS A 586 -8.18 -7.55 9.37
CA LYS A 586 -6.86 -8.17 9.47
C LYS A 586 -6.62 -9.07 8.29
N VAL A 587 -5.66 -8.74 7.44
CA VAL A 587 -5.10 -9.72 6.53
C VAL A 587 -4.11 -10.55 7.33
N GLU A 588 -4.42 -11.82 7.56
CA GLU A 588 -3.41 -12.79 7.99
C GLU A 588 -2.27 -12.72 6.98
N LEU A 589 -1.10 -12.24 7.40
CA LEU A 589 0.11 -12.25 6.58
C LEU A 589 0.25 -13.68 6.04
N HIS A 590 0.08 -13.86 4.74
CA HIS A 590 0.23 -15.15 4.08
C HIS A 590 1.71 -15.55 3.95
N ALA A 591 2.44 -15.59 5.08
CA ALA A 591 3.81 -16.11 5.14
C ALA A 591 3.87 -17.59 4.72
N GLU A 592 2.76 -18.33 4.80
CA GLU A 592 2.71 -19.74 4.38
C GLU A 592 2.60 -19.95 2.86
N LYS A 593 2.23 -18.94 2.06
CA LYS A 593 2.09 -19.11 0.60
C LYS A 593 3.42 -19.01 -0.14
N PHE A 594 4.32 -18.10 0.28
CA PHE A 594 5.58 -17.84 -0.43
C PHE A 594 6.60 -18.97 -0.31
N ILE A 595 6.71 -19.61 0.86
CA ILE A 595 7.61 -20.77 1.01
C ILE A 595 7.09 -21.95 0.19
N ASN A 596 5.77 -22.14 0.07
CA ASN A 596 5.19 -23.26 -0.69
C ASN A 596 5.32 -23.03 -2.20
N ILE A 597 5.10 -21.82 -2.69
CA ILE A 597 5.23 -21.47 -4.11
C ILE A 597 6.71 -21.39 -4.52
N GLY A 598 7.57 -20.75 -3.72
CA GLY A 598 9.02 -20.66 -3.99
C GLY A 598 9.72 -22.02 -3.95
N LEU A 599 9.36 -22.89 -3.00
CA LEU A 599 9.88 -24.26 -2.96
C LEU A 599 9.35 -25.09 -4.14
N THR A 600 8.06 -24.98 -4.46
CA THR A 600 7.45 -25.69 -5.60
C THR A 600 8.06 -25.23 -6.93
N LEU A 601 8.16 -23.93 -7.16
CA LEU A 601 8.77 -23.36 -8.36
C LEU A 601 10.27 -23.66 -8.43
N GLY A 602 11.00 -23.56 -7.31
CA GLY A 602 12.41 -23.96 -7.24
C GLY A 602 12.62 -25.43 -7.61
N ILE A 603 11.78 -26.34 -7.12
CA ILE A 603 11.81 -27.77 -7.47
C ILE A 603 11.45 -27.98 -8.94
N VAL A 604 10.42 -27.30 -9.46
CA VAL A 604 10.04 -27.39 -10.89
C VAL A 604 11.14 -26.83 -11.79
N GLN A 605 11.78 -25.72 -11.42
CA GLN A 605 12.91 -25.14 -12.15
C GLN A 605 14.12 -26.09 -12.12
N LEU A 606 14.43 -26.69 -10.97
CA LEU A 606 15.51 -27.67 -10.82
C LEU A 606 15.22 -28.92 -11.66
N ALA A 607 13.97 -29.41 -11.65
CA ALA A 607 13.51 -30.52 -12.45
C ALA A 607 13.66 -30.26 -13.95
N ASN A 608 13.27 -29.07 -14.39
CA ASN A 608 13.39 -28.64 -15.79
C ASN A 608 14.86 -28.43 -16.18
N ARG A 609 15.70 -27.89 -15.29
CA ARG A 609 17.13 -27.61 -15.55
C ARG A 609 17.98 -28.87 -15.66
N PHE A 610 17.66 -29.91 -14.89
CA PHE A 610 18.37 -31.20 -14.93
C PHE A 610 17.61 -32.27 -15.71
N GLU A 611 16.48 -31.92 -16.34
CA GLU A 611 15.60 -32.84 -17.07
C GLU A 611 15.29 -34.12 -16.28
N LEU A 612 14.93 -33.98 -15.00
CA LEU A 612 14.70 -35.10 -14.09
C LEU A 612 13.51 -35.99 -14.49
N GLU A 613 12.75 -35.60 -15.52
CA GLU A 613 11.67 -36.38 -16.14
C GLU A 613 12.15 -37.43 -17.14
N ARG A 614 13.46 -37.46 -17.47
CA ARG A 614 14.01 -38.50 -18.33
C ARG A 614 13.79 -39.89 -17.73
N PRO A 615 13.48 -40.92 -18.55
CA PRO A 615 13.21 -42.28 -18.08
C PRO A 615 14.30 -42.87 -17.17
N GLU A 616 15.54 -42.45 -17.36
CA GLU A 616 16.72 -42.83 -16.55
C GLU A 616 16.64 -42.40 -15.08
N PHE A 617 15.98 -41.27 -14.77
CA PHE A 617 15.88 -40.74 -13.41
C PHE A 617 14.63 -41.18 -12.65
N VAL A 618 13.62 -41.70 -13.36
CA VAL A 618 12.34 -42.15 -12.77
C VAL A 618 12.51 -43.17 -11.64
N PRO A 619 13.39 -44.20 -11.73
CA PRO A 619 13.63 -45.12 -10.61
C PRO A 619 14.15 -44.42 -9.35
N TYR A 620 15.02 -43.41 -9.50
CA TYR A 620 15.57 -42.64 -8.37
C TYR A 620 14.52 -41.74 -7.73
N LEU A 621 13.64 -41.12 -8.53
CA LEU A 621 12.51 -40.35 -8.02
C LEU A 621 11.50 -41.21 -7.26
N ARG A 622 11.25 -42.44 -7.73
CA ARG A 622 10.43 -43.43 -7.00
C ARG A 622 11.06 -43.77 -5.65
N MET A 623 12.36 -44.07 -5.64
CA MET A 623 13.08 -44.36 -4.40
C MET A 623 12.99 -43.18 -3.43
N ALA A 624 13.28 -41.95 -3.90
CA ALA A 624 13.18 -40.74 -3.08
C ALA A 624 11.78 -40.53 -2.50
N TYR A 625 10.73 -40.68 -3.33
CA TYR A 625 9.35 -40.61 -2.86
C TYR A 625 9.05 -41.67 -1.79
N PHE A 626 9.31 -42.95 -2.05
CA PHE A 626 8.99 -44.00 -1.07
C PHE A 626 9.82 -43.88 0.22
N THR A 627 11.09 -43.45 0.14
CA THR A 627 11.92 -43.19 1.31
C THR A 627 11.37 -42.04 2.15
N THR A 628 10.95 -40.95 1.53
CA THR A 628 10.37 -39.80 2.25
C THR A 628 9.02 -40.13 2.88
N GLN A 629 8.18 -40.90 2.19
CA GLN A 629 6.92 -41.40 2.76
C GLN A 629 7.14 -42.37 3.92
N LEU A 630 8.14 -43.26 3.83
CA LEU A 630 8.50 -44.16 4.92
C LEU A 630 9.01 -43.40 6.15
N LEU A 631 9.81 -42.36 5.93
CA LEU A 631 10.29 -41.48 7.00
C LEU A 631 9.12 -40.72 7.64
N ALA A 632 8.20 -40.18 6.84
CA ALA A 632 6.98 -39.53 7.33
C ALA A 632 6.16 -40.47 8.23
N LEU A 633 5.89 -41.70 7.79
CA LEU A 633 5.17 -42.70 8.58
C LEU A 633 5.93 -43.09 9.86
N SER A 634 7.26 -43.16 9.79
CA SER A 634 8.12 -43.47 10.93
C SER A 634 8.10 -42.36 11.98
N VAL A 635 8.11 -41.09 11.55
CA VAL A 635 7.96 -39.92 12.43
C VAL A 635 6.56 -39.91 13.07
N THR A 636 5.50 -40.15 12.29
CA THR A 636 4.13 -40.25 12.83
C THR A 636 4.00 -41.39 13.84
N TYR A 637 4.63 -42.54 13.57
CA TYR A 637 4.68 -43.66 14.51
C TYR A 637 5.46 -43.30 15.80
N PHE A 638 6.58 -42.59 15.68
CA PHE A 638 7.35 -42.13 16.83
C PHE A 638 6.59 -41.08 17.67
N ILE A 639 5.81 -40.20 17.04
CA ILE A 639 4.90 -39.30 17.76
C ILE A 639 3.87 -40.12 18.57
N ARG A 640 3.33 -41.19 17.98
CA ARG A 640 2.39 -42.10 18.67
C ARG A 640 3.00 -42.72 19.93
N THR A 641 4.27 -43.16 19.87
CA THR A 641 4.95 -43.72 21.04
C THR A 641 5.13 -42.64 22.11
N LYS A 642 5.54 -41.43 21.73
CA LYS A 642 5.68 -40.28 22.63
C LYS A 642 4.37 -39.86 23.30
N ILE A 643 3.24 -39.89 22.59
CA ILE A 643 1.91 -39.64 23.17
C ILE A 643 1.58 -40.71 24.22
N THR A 644 1.87 -41.97 23.90
CA THR A 644 1.59 -43.10 24.78
C THR A 644 2.45 -43.06 26.05
N GLU A 645 3.74 -42.68 25.92
CA GLU A 645 4.68 -42.46 27.02
C GLU A 645 4.26 -41.30 27.92
N LYS A 646 3.87 -40.15 27.33
CA LYS A 646 3.44 -38.96 28.08
C LYS A 646 2.15 -39.21 28.88
N ASN A 647 1.28 -40.08 28.36
CA ASN A 647 0.07 -40.60 29.04
C ASN A 647 -0.78 -39.50 29.70
N ASP A 648 -1.01 -38.39 28.99
CA ASP A 648 -1.74 -37.23 29.50
C ASP A 648 -3.25 -37.52 29.60
N LYS A 649 -3.75 -37.68 30.83
CA LYS A 649 -5.15 -38.01 31.13
C LYS A 649 -6.01 -36.78 31.40
N THR A 650 -5.54 -35.57 31.09
CA THR A 650 -6.37 -34.37 31.23
C THR A 650 -7.62 -34.48 30.36
N VAL A 651 -8.78 -34.18 30.97
CA VAL A 651 -10.09 -34.33 30.32
C VAL A 651 -10.33 -33.13 29.40
N LEU A 652 -10.62 -33.44 28.14
CA LEU A 652 -11.00 -32.52 27.08
C LEU A 652 -12.48 -32.70 26.78
N VAL A 653 -13.24 -31.61 26.86
CA VAL A 653 -14.66 -31.58 26.49
C VAL A 653 -14.82 -30.56 25.38
N PHE A 654 -15.29 -31.00 24.22
CA PHE A 654 -15.56 -30.13 23.08
C PHE A 654 -16.76 -30.65 22.28
N THR A 655 -17.28 -29.81 21.41
CA THR A 655 -18.47 -30.13 20.61
C THR A 655 -18.08 -30.43 19.16
N GLU A 656 -18.54 -31.55 18.61
CA GLU A 656 -18.25 -32.02 17.23
C GLU A 656 -19.58 -32.33 16.50
N ALA A 657 -19.65 -32.05 15.20
CA ALA A 657 -20.84 -32.35 14.40
C ALA A 657 -20.95 -33.86 14.10
N LYS A 658 -22.16 -34.42 14.17
CA LYS A 658 -22.42 -35.87 14.08
C LYS A 658 -22.17 -36.46 12.68
N SER A 659 -22.28 -35.65 11.62
CA SER A 659 -22.01 -36.05 10.24
C SER A 659 -21.76 -34.82 9.36
N PHE A 660 -20.94 -34.98 8.33
CA PHE A 660 -20.67 -33.97 7.30
C PHE A 660 -21.95 -33.48 6.60
N LEU A 661 -22.95 -34.35 6.45
CA LEU A 661 -24.22 -34.05 5.78
C LEU A 661 -25.25 -33.36 6.69
N GLU A 662 -25.02 -33.34 8.00
CA GLU A 662 -25.92 -32.73 8.99
C GLU A 662 -25.15 -31.85 10.00
N PRO A 663 -24.56 -30.72 9.56
CA PRO A 663 -23.71 -29.87 10.41
C PRO A 663 -24.43 -29.26 11.63
N LYS A 664 -25.77 -29.32 11.68
CA LYS A 664 -26.58 -28.78 12.79
C LYS A 664 -26.71 -29.73 13.98
N ASN A 665 -26.39 -31.02 13.83
CA ASN A 665 -26.45 -32.00 14.93
C ASN A 665 -25.10 -32.07 15.64
N VAL A 666 -24.95 -31.33 16.74
CA VAL A 666 -23.68 -31.21 17.48
C VAL A 666 -23.73 -32.09 18.74
N GLU A 667 -22.75 -32.98 18.91
CA GLU A 667 -22.58 -33.83 20.09
C GLU A 667 -21.41 -33.34 20.95
N THR A 668 -21.56 -33.40 22.27
CA THR A 668 -20.47 -33.09 23.21
C THR A 668 -19.61 -34.33 23.39
N VAL A 669 -18.36 -34.26 22.92
CA VAL A 669 -17.36 -35.32 23.03
C VAL A 669 -16.49 -35.04 24.26
N THR A 670 -16.52 -35.96 25.23
CA THR A 670 -15.60 -35.99 26.37
C THR A 670 -14.52 -37.03 26.09
N THR A 671 -13.26 -36.60 26.01
CA THR A 671 -12.10 -37.48 25.74
C THR A 671 -10.90 -37.05 26.59
N THR A 672 -9.81 -37.82 26.60
CA THR A 672 -8.55 -37.39 27.24
C THR A 672 -7.63 -36.76 26.20
N VAL A 673 -6.68 -35.91 26.61
CA VAL A 673 -5.63 -35.38 25.71
C VAL A 673 -4.90 -36.50 24.98
N LYS A 674 -4.53 -37.58 25.68
CA LYS A 674 -3.92 -38.76 25.08
C LYS A 674 -4.79 -39.36 23.99
N ASP A 675 -6.07 -39.62 24.27
CA ASP A 675 -6.96 -40.30 23.32
C ASP A 675 -7.27 -39.41 22.11
N TYR A 676 -7.41 -38.10 22.33
CA TYR A 676 -7.54 -37.10 21.27
C TYR A 676 -6.33 -37.10 20.33
N ASP A 677 -5.12 -37.04 20.88
CA ASP A 677 -3.89 -37.01 20.07
C ASP A 677 -3.64 -38.33 19.36
N LEU A 678 -3.96 -39.47 19.99
CA LEU A 678 -3.91 -40.78 19.33
C LEU A 678 -4.91 -40.88 18.18
N LYS A 679 -6.13 -40.33 18.34
CA LYS A 679 -7.13 -40.23 17.25
C LYS A 679 -6.57 -39.39 16.10
N LYS A 680 -6.01 -38.21 16.38
CA LYS A 680 -5.40 -37.34 15.34
C LYS A 680 -4.19 -37.96 14.66
N THR A 681 -3.36 -38.69 15.41
CA THR A 681 -2.22 -39.42 14.85
C THR A 681 -2.68 -40.56 13.93
N ASN A 682 -3.75 -41.28 14.29
CA ASN A 682 -4.36 -42.29 13.42
C ASN A 682 -4.93 -41.69 12.13
N GLU A 683 -5.63 -40.56 12.23
CA GLU A 683 -6.16 -39.85 11.06
C GLU A 683 -5.02 -39.43 10.10
N ALA A 684 -3.93 -38.88 10.63
CA ALA A 684 -2.76 -38.50 9.84
C ALA A 684 -2.10 -39.72 9.17
N PHE A 685 -2.02 -40.85 9.88
CA PHE A 685 -1.49 -42.10 9.34
C PHE A 685 -2.36 -42.63 8.17
N GLN A 686 -3.69 -42.62 8.33
CA GLN A 686 -4.63 -43.03 7.28
C GLN A 686 -4.59 -42.12 6.05
N GLN A 687 -4.52 -40.80 6.27
CA GLN A 687 -4.40 -39.82 5.19
C GLN A 687 -3.12 -40.01 4.38
N THR A 688 -2.00 -40.22 5.07
CA THR A 688 -0.71 -40.51 4.42
C THR A 688 -0.77 -41.80 3.61
N GLY A 689 -1.35 -42.87 4.18
CA GLY A 689 -1.55 -44.14 3.46
C GLY A 689 -2.43 -44.00 2.21
N MET A 690 -3.51 -43.24 2.30
CA MET A 690 -4.39 -42.97 1.16
C MET A 690 -3.68 -42.12 0.09
N ALA A 691 -2.87 -41.15 0.49
CA ALA A 691 -2.07 -40.33 -0.42
C ALA A 691 -1.02 -41.18 -1.16
N ILE A 692 -0.33 -42.11 -0.47
CA ILE A 692 0.62 -43.04 -1.08
C ILE A 692 -0.10 -43.93 -2.10
N LEU A 693 -1.28 -44.45 -1.77
CA LEU A 693 -2.08 -45.28 -2.67
C LEU A 693 -2.49 -44.49 -3.92
N MET A 694 -3.07 -43.30 -3.73
CA MET A 694 -3.51 -42.43 -4.82
C MET A 694 -2.34 -42.04 -5.73
N MET A 695 -1.20 -41.66 -5.14
CA MET A 695 -0.01 -41.29 -5.89
C MET A 695 0.59 -42.47 -6.65
N SER A 696 0.57 -43.67 -6.04
CA SER A 696 1.01 -44.90 -6.70
C SER A 696 0.14 -45.20 -7.93
N VAL A 697 -1.19 -45.07 -7.80
CA VAL A 697 -2.10 -45.21 -8.95
C VAL A 697 -1.81 -44.15 -10.01
N MET A 698 -1.73 -42.87 -9.63
CA MET A 698 -1.44 -41.78 -10.57
C MET A 698 -0.10 -41.95 -11.31
N HIS A 699 0.93 -42.44 -10.62
CA HIS A 699 2.24 -42.62 -11.21
C HIS A 699 2.34 -43.89 -12.08
N PHE A 700 1.92 -45.04 -11.56
CA PHE A 700 2.08 -46.33 -12.25
C PHE A 700 1.01 -46.59 -13.30
N GLN A 701 -0.22 -46.10 -13.13
CA GLN A 701 -1.31 -46.29 -14.09
C GLN A 701 -1.37 -45.16 -15.14
N PHE A 702 -1.09 -43.91 -14.73
CA PHE A 702 -1.28 -42.73 -15.60
C PHE A 702 0.03 -42.03 -15.98
N GLY A 703 1.19 -42.53 -15.52
CA GLY A 703 2.50 -42.03 -15.94
C GLY A 703 2.88 -40.65 -15.40
N TYR A 704 2.20 -40.14 -14.38
CA TYR A 704 2.48 -38.80 -13.85
C TYR A 704 3.78 -38.77 -13.04
N ILE A 705 4.83 -38.12 -13.57
CA ILE A 705 6.15 -37.99 -12.92
C ILE A 705 6.26 -36.71 -12.06
N ARG A 706 5.71 -35.58 -12.53
CA ARG A 706 5.78 -34.29 -11.83
C ARG A 706 5.21 -34.30 -10.41
N PRO A 707 4.03 -34.89 -10.14
CA PRO A 707 3.49 -34.95 -8.79
C PRO A 707 4.35 -35.79 -7.85
N LEU A 708 5.05 -36.81 -8.36
CA LEU A 708 5.93 -37.68 -7.57
C LEU A 708 7.12 -36.89 -7.00
N LEU A 709 7.74 -36.05 -7.83
CA LEU A 709 8.85 -35.18 -7.42
C LEU A 709 8.40 -34.17 -6.36
N LEU A 710 7.27 -33.50 -6.60
CA LEU A 710 6.75 -32.50 -5.67
C LEU A 710 6.41 -33.11 -4.31
N GLN A 711 5.75 -34.28 -4.32
CA GLN A 711 5.33 -34.97 -3.11
C GLN A 711 6.50 -35.61 -2.33
N ALA A 712 7.61 -35.94 -3.00
CA ALA A 712 8.82 -36.40 -2.31
C ALA A 712 9.38 -35.34 -1.37
N VAL A 713 9.28 -34.06 -1.73
CA VAL A 713 9.75 -32.96 -0.87
C VAL A 713 8.66 -32.49 0.10
N MET A 714 7.42 -32.34 -0.40
CA MET A 714 6.31 -31.84 0.41
C MET A 714 5.85 -32.81 1.50
N GLY A 715 6.01 -34.13 1.31
CA GLY A 715 5.57 -35.14 2.27
C GLY A 715 6.25 -35.02 3.64
N LEU A 716 7.56 -34.73 3.68
CA LEU A 716 8.29 -34.55 4.94
C LEU A 716 7.91 -33.25 5.64
N ARG A 717 7.77 -32.18 4.86
CA ARG A 717 7.31 -30.89 5.39
C ARG A 717 5.92 -31.02 6.01
N ALA A 718 5.00 -31.71 5.33
CA ALA A 718 3.63 -31.89 5.81
C ALA A 718 3.58 -32.49 7.21
N VAL A 719 4.47 -33.44 7.53
CA VAL A 719 4.60 -34.00 8.89
C VAL A 719 5.24 -33.00 9.85
N ALA A 720 6.31 -32.33 9.43
CA ALA A 720 7.06 -31.38 10.26
C ALA A 720 6.23 -30.15 10.68
N THR A 721 5.21 -29.78 9.90
CA THR A 721 4.30 -28.65 10.19
C THR A 721 3.04 -29.05 10.97
N THR A 722 2.88 -30.33 11.35
CA THR A 722 1.72 -30.74 12.15
C THR A 722 1.83 -30.25 13.59
N GLN A 723 0.71 -29.87 14.20
CA GLN A 723 0.65 -29.49 15.62
C GLN A 723 1.18 -30.62 16.53
N LEU A 724 0.98 -31.88 16.13
CA LEU A 724 1.51 -33.06 16.81
C LEU A 724 3.04 -33.12 16.81
N PHE A 725 3.67 -32.82 15.67
CA PHE A 725 5.13 -32.75 15.56
C PHE A 725 5.71 -31.64 16.43
N GLU A 726 5.09 -30.46 16.43
CA GLU A 726 5.54 -29.33 17.26
C GLU A 726 5.48 -29.63 18.76
N ILE A 727 4.44 -30.32 19.22
CA ILE A 727 4.26 -30.60 20.65
C ILE A 727 5.14 -31.76 21.13
N TYR A 728 5.26 -32.84 20.35
CA TYR A 728 5.92 -34.07 20.81
C TYR A 728 7.36 -34.24 20.33
N ILE A 729 7.75 -33.59 19.23
CA ILE A 729 9.13 -33.64 18.70
C ILE A 729 9.88 -32.35 19.04
N MET A 730 9.27 -31.18 18.81
CA MET A 730 9.91 -29.89 19.12
C MET A 730 9.71 -29.45 20.58
N GLY A 731 8.87 -30.15 21.34
CA GLY A 731 8.64 -29.87 22.77
C GLY A 731 7.95 -28.54 23.07
N LYS A 732 7.24 -27.94 22.09
CA LYS A 732 6.54 -26.67 22.30
C LYS A 732 5.38 -26.82 23.30
N PRO A 733 5.14 -25.82 24.17
CA PRO A 733 3.99 -25.85 25.08
C PRO A 733 2.67 -25.76 24.29
N ALA A 734 1.66 -26.52 24.71
CA ALA A 734 0.35 -26.58 24.05
C ALA A 734 -0.54 -25.36 24.40
N VAL A 735 -0.07 -24.16 24.04
CA VAL A 735 -0.75 -22.88 24.27
C VAL A 735 -1.05 -22.17 22.96
N GLY A 736 -2.03 -21.27 22.95
CA GLY A 736 -2.42 -20.51 21.76
C GLY A 736 -2.86 -21.44 20.60
N PRO A 737 -2.24 -21.38 19.40
CA PRO A 737 -2.62 -22.20 18.25
C PRO A 737 -2.36 -23.70 18.44
N LEU A 738 -1.51 -24.08 19.40
CA LEU A 738 -1.23 -25.48 19.77
C LEU A 738 -2.17 -26.01 20.86
N ALA A 739 -3.05 -25.17 21.40
CA ALA A 739 -4.04 -25.59 22.39
C ALA A 739 -5.09 -26.52 21.76
N ARG A 740 -5.39 -27.62 22.47
CA ARG A 740 -6.42 -28.58 22.06
C ARG A 740 -7.80 -28.08 22.53
N PRO A 741 -8.88 -28.37 21.81
CA PRO A 741 -8.94 -29.08 20.52
C PRO A 741 -8.49 -28.20 19.34
N TRP A 742 -7.81 -28.78 18.36
CA TRP A 742 -7.42 -28.07 17.14
C TRP A 742 -8.59 -27.94 16.17
N LYS A 743 -8.74 -26.76 15.57
CA LYS A 743 -9.67 -26.54 14.45
C LYS A 743 -9.10 -27.20 13.19
N LYS A 744 -9.91 -27.98 12.47
CA LYS A 744 -9.55 -28.55 11.17
C LYS A 744 -10.03 -27.63 10.02
N GLY A 745 -9.30 -27.64 8.90
CA GLY A 745 -9.56 -26.80 7.72
C GLY A 745 -10.85 -27.15 6.96
N MET A 746 -11.36 -26.16 6.21
CA MET A 746 -12.48 -26.02 5.25
C MET A 746 -13.80 -26.80 5.44
N PHE A 747 -13.84 -27.93 6.15
CA PHE A 747 -15.01 -28.81 6.22
C PHE A 747 -15.28 -29.42 7.61
N ASP A 748 -14.64 -28.92 8.67
CA ASP A 748 -14.85 -29.42 10.04
C ASP A 748 -15.31 -28.29 10.98
N GLN A 749 -16.45 -28.48 11.67
CA GLN A 749 -17.02 -27.52 12.62
C GLN A 749 -16.83 -28.03 14.06
N THR A 750 -15.59 -28.00 14.57
CA THR A 750 -15.31 -28.23 15.99
C THR A 750 -15.53 -26.94 16.79
N GLY A 751 -16.41 -26.97 17.79
CA GLY A 751 -16.70 -25.84 18.68
C GLY A 751 -15.64 -25.62 19.77
N PRO A 752 -15.72 -24.50 20.52
CA PRO A 752 -14.78 -24.17 21.59
C PRO A 752 -14.79 -25.21 22.72
N ALA A 753 -13.65 -25.33 23.44
CA ALA A 753 -13.56 -26.17 24.62
C ALA A 753 -14.57 -25.72 25.71
N ALA A 754 -15.23 -26.67 26.36
CA ALA A 754 -16.23 -26.37 27.38
C ALA A 754 -15.58 -25.74 28.63
N THR A 755 -16.31 -24.81 29.26
CA THR A 755 -15.87 -24.12 30.48
C THR A 755 -15.76 -25.07 31.69
N PRO A 756 -14.94 -24.76 32.71
CA PRO A 756 -14.80 -25.61 33.90
C PRO A 756 -16.13 -25.90 34.64
N LYS A 757 -17.12 -25.01 34.52
CA LYS A 757 -18.49 -25.22 35.05
C LYS A 757 -19.27 -26.26 34.25
N GLU A 758 -19.15 -26.25 32.93
CA GLU A 758 -19.82 -27.21 32.03
C GLU A 758 -19.25 -28.62 32.21
N VAL A 759 -17.93 -28.74 32.37
CA VAL A 759 -17.25 -30.02 32.67
C VAL A 759 -17.77 -30.62 33.99
N LYS A 760 -17.81 -29.83 35.08
CA LYS A 760 -18.36 -30.29 36.38
C LYS A 760 -19.84 -30.69 36.33
N ASN A 761 -20.64 -30.03 35.50
CA ASN A 761 -22.06 -30.36 35.35
C ASN A 761 -22.28 -31.66 34.57
N LEU A 762 -21.41 -31.95 33.59
CA LEU A 762 -21.43 -33.20 32.83
C LEU A 762 -20.93 -34.39 33.65
N GLU A 763 -19.86 -34.23 34.44
CA GLU A 763 -19.38 -35.27 35.37
C GLU A 763 -20.47 -35.71 36.36
N LYS A 764 -21.23 -34.75 36.91
CA LYS A 764 -22.40 -35.06 37.77
C LYS A 764 -23.51 -35.79 37.02
N LYS A 765 -23.70 -35.50 35.73
CA LYS A 765 -24.74 -36.11 34.89
C LYS A 765 -24.36 -37.54 34.47
N GLU A 766 -23.08 -37.80 34.21
CA GLU A 766 -22.54 -39.14 33.97
C GLU A 766 -22.52 -40.00 35.23
N GLN A 767 -22.13 -39.45 36.39
CA GLN A 767 -22.24 -40.14 37.68
C GLN A 767 -23.69 -40.55 37.96
N LYS A 768 -24.67 -39.66 37.70
CA LYS A 768 -26.09 -40.00 37.78
C LYS A 768 -26.51 -41.07 36.77
N LYS A 769 -25.99 -41.06 35.54
CA LYS A 769 -26.28 -42.11 34.53
C LYS A 769 -25.73 -43.47 34.92
N LYS A 770 -24.54 -43.53 35.53
CA LYS A 770 -23.96 -44.79 36.06
C LYS A 770 -24.78 -45.33 37.24
N LEU A 771 -25.20 -44.46 38.16
CA LEU A 771 -26.12 -44.80 39.26
C LEU A 771 -27.49 -45.32 38.79
N VAL A 772 -27.97 -44.91 37.62
CA VAL A 772 -29.27 -45.33 37.06
C VAL A 772 -29.17 -46.59 36.20
N LYS A 773 -27.98 -46.96 35.71
CA LYS A 773 -27.76 -48.13 34.85
C LYS A 773 -27.28 -49.40 35.55
N GLY A 774 -27.01 -49.36 36.86
CA GLY A 774 -26.70 -50.57 37.63
C GLY A 774 -25.43 -51.30 37.15
N GLU A 775 -24.33 -50.56 37.00
CA GLU A 775 -22.96 -51.10 37.00
C GLU A 775 -22.19 -50.59 38.22
#